data_AF-A0A5P3VLQ8-F1
#
_entry.id   AF-A0A5P3VLQ8-F1
#
_cell.length_a   1.000
_cell.length_b   1.000
_cell.length_c   1.000
_cell.angle_alpha   90.00
_cell.angle_beta   90.00
_cell.angle_gamma   90.00
#
_symmetry.space_group_name_H-M   'P 1'
#
loop_
_entity.id
_entity.type
_entity.pdbx_description
1 polymer ?
#
loop_
_entity_poly.entity_id
_entity_poly.type
_entity_poly.pdbx_seq_one_letter_code
_entity_poly.pdbx_strand_id
1 'polypeptide(L)'
;MSNLPASVSQKIVSLIAAELSVQPRQVAAAVDLLDEGATVPFIARYRKEATGNLDDTQLRNLEERLLYLRDMEDRRAAILASIQEQGKLTPELQAAIEAAETKQTLEDLYLPYKPKRRTRAQIARECGLEPLALALLADPTLDPQTEAARYVNGNPTADGGVPDVKAALDGARDILSEQFGETAELLGKLREHLWSNGVVSSTVMEGKETAEEEKFRDYYAYSETIRTVPSHRALALFRGRNAGVLMVKLGLGEEQDALVPHPCEGMIARHVGIQQLGRPADKWLGDVCRWCWRVKVQPHLETELLTQLRETAESEAIKVFGRNLHELLLAAPAGPKSVMGVDPGIRTGCKIAVVDSTGKLLDTATIYPHEPRRDWNGSLATLARLAKQHNVALVSIGNGTASRETDKLVQDLMKQMPELKLTKIVVSEAGASVYSASELAAKEFPDLDVSLRGAVSIARRLQDPLAELVKIDPKSIGVGQYQHDVNQRELARTLDAVVEDCVNAVGVDVNTASAPLLARVSGLNTVLARNIVEYRDANGAFANRNALKKVPRLGDKTFEQAAGFLRINDGDNPLDRSSVHPEAYPVVQRILDAIKKGLRDVMGNREALRGLSPEKFTDESFGLPTVRDILSELEKPGRDPRPEFKTATFQEGVEDVKDLQPGMVLEGVVTNVAAFGAFVDIGVHQDGLVHISALSNKFVKDAHEVVKAGQIVKVKVMEVDVKRNRIGLSMRLDDEPGQAAPRSGGGDRGGQRNGGKGFGGGRREAEPAGAMAAAFAKLKR
;
A
#
# COMPACT_ATOMS: atom_id res chain seq x y z
N MET A 1 -23.93 -14.76 -2.30
CA MET A 1 -25.16 -13.94 -2.29
C MET A 1 -25.32 -13.32 -0.92
N SER A 2 -25.08 -12.02 -0.79
CA SER A 2 -25.47 -11.29 0.42
C SER A 2 -27.00 -11.27 0.49
N ASN A 3 -27.61 -11.80 1.56
CA ASN A 3 -29.07 -11.78 1.80
C ASN A 3 -29.57 -10.36 2.18
N LEU A 4 -29.02 -9.32 1.57
CA LEU A 4 -29.40 -7.94 1.86
C LEU A 4 -30.74 -7.59 1.20
N PRO A 5 -31.61 -6.83 1.88
CA PRO A 5 -32.84 -6.34 1.27
C PRO A 5 -32.57 -5.53 -0.01
N ALA A 6 -33.47 -5.62 -1.00
CA ALA A 6 -33.29 -4.94 -2.30
C ALA A 6 -33.08 -3.42 -2.18
N SER A 7 -33.73 -2.76 -1.21
CA SER A 7 -33.55 -1.33 -0.93
C SER A 7 -32.13 -1.00 -0.43
N VAL A 8 -31.53 -1.89 0.37
CA VAL A 8 -30.15 -1.73 0.87
C VAL A 8 -29.17 -1.93 -0.28
N SER A 9 -29.37 -2.93 -1.12
CA SER A 9 -28.55 -3.14 -2.32
C SER A 9 -28.59 -1.93 -3.26
N GLN A 10 -29.76 -1.32 -3.48
CA GLN A 10 -29.88 -0.09 -4.28
C GLN A 10 -29.15 1.11 -3.67
N LYS A 11 -29.17 1.25 -2.33
CA LYS A 11 -28.42 2.29 -1.61
C LYS A 11 -26.91 2.12 -1.81
N ILE A 12 -26.40 0.89 -1.64
CA ILE A 12 -24.98 0.56 -1.86
C ILE A 12 -24.56 0.91 -3.29
N VAL A 13 -25.33 0.45 -4.29
CA VAL A 13 -25.06 0.72 -5.70
C VAL A 13 -25.00 2.23 -5.99
N SER A 14 -25.95 3.00 -5.45
CA SER A 14 -26.01 4.45 -5.67
C SER A 14 -24.82 5.19 -5.04
N LEU A 15 -24.39 4.76 -3.85
CA LEU A 15 -23.25 5.36 -3.16
C LEU A 15 -21.94 5.11 -3.91
N ILE A 16 -21.68 3.86 -4.30
CA ILE A 16 -20.49 3.50 -5.09
C ILE A 16 -20.47 4.25 -6.42
N ALA A 17 -21.63 4.37 -7.08
CA ALA A 17 -21.74 5.10 -8.34
C ALA A 17 -21.35 6.58 -8.20
N ALA A 18 -21.79 7.23 -7.11
CA ALA A 18 -21.40 8.61 -6.81
C ALA A 18 -19.90 8.73 -6.51
N GLU A 19 -19.35 7.84 -5.69
CA GLU A 19 -17.93 7.83 -5.32
C GLU A 19 -17.01 7.63 -6.55
N LEU A 20 -17.40 6.74 -7.47
CA LEU A 20 -16.65 6.45 -8.70
C LEU A 20 -16.96 7.39 -9.86
N SER A 21 -17.93 8.31 -9.71
CA SER A 21 -18.42 9.19 -10.78
C SER A 21 -18.92 8.42 -12.02
N VAL A 22 -19.67 7.34 -11.81
CA VAL A 22 -20.26 6.48 -12.86
C VAL A 22 -21.77 6.34 -12.65
N GLN A 23 -22.48 5.68 -13.57
CA GLN A 23 -23.93 5.52 -13.47
C GLN A 23 -24.31 4.33 -12.57
N PRO A 24 -25.39 4.43 -11.75
CA PRO A 24 -25.84 3.32 -10.89
C PRO A 24 -26.07 2.00 -11.64
N ARG A 25 -26.56 2.06 -12.88
CA ARG A 25 -26.75 0.86 -13.72
C ARG A 25 -25.43 0.12 -14.02
N GLN A 26 -24.32 0.84 -14.15
CA GLN A 26 -23.00 0.25 -14.41
C GLN A 26 -22.51 -0.51 -13.19
N VAL A 27 -22.68 0.08 -12.01
CA VAL A 27 -22.33 -0.54 -10.73
C VAL A 27 -23.21 -1.76 -10.46
N ALA A 28 -24.53 -1.66 -10.67
CA ALA A 28 -25.44 -2.80 -10.50
C ALA A 28 -25.03 -3.99 -11.38
N ALA A 29 -24.78 -3.77 -12.66
CA ALA A 29 -24.33 -4.82 -13.58
C ALA A 29 -22.98 -5.44 -13.15
N ALA A 30 -22.03 -4.63 -12.68
CA ALA A 30 -20.76 -5.14 -12.18
C ALA A 30 -20.92 -5.96 -10.89
N VAL A 31 -21.79 -5.52 -9.96
CA VAL A 31 -22.11 -6.25 -8.73
C VAL A 31 -22.74 -7.61 -9.05
N ASP A 32 -23.70 -7.66 -9.97
CA ASP A 32 -24.34 -8.91 -10.39
C ASP A 32 -23.31 -9.90 -10.96
N LEU A 33 -22.42 -9.42 -11.84
CA LEU A 33 -21.33 -10.23 -12.39
C LEU A 33 -20.37 -10.76 -11.32
N LEU A 34 -19.97 -9.92 -10.36
CA LEU A 34 -19.11 -10.32 -9.24
C LEU A 34 -19.80 -11.36 -8.33
N ASP A 35 -21.09 -11.18 -8.03
CA ASP A 35 -21.87 -12.10 -7.22
C ASP A 35 -22.11 -13.45 -7.94
N GLU A 36 -22.16 -13.45 -9.27
CA GLU A 36 -22.16 -14.65 -10.13
C GLU A 36 -20.77 -15.32 -10.23
N GLY A 37 -19.74 -14.74 -9.60
CA GLY A 37 -18.39 -15.29 -9.54
C GLY A 37 -17.52 -14.95 -10.75
N ALA A 38 -17.89 -13.92 -11.54
CA ALA A 38 -16.99 -13.38 -12.55
C ALA A 38 -15.83 -12.62 -11.89
N THR A 39 -14.62 -12.73 -12.44
CA THR A 39 -13.45 -12.02 -11.88
C THR A 39 -13.32 -10.62 -12.48
N VAL A 40 -12.63 -9.72 -11.77
CA VAL A 40 -12.38 -8.34 -12.25
C VAL A 40 -11.72 -8.32 -13.64
N PRO A 41 -10.60 -9.05 -13.91
CA PRO A 41 -10.02 -9.09 -15.25
C PRO A 41 -11.00 -9.53 -16.34
N PHE A 42 -11.87 -10.51 -16.03
CA PHE A 42 -12.86 -11.00 -16.97
C PHE A 42 -13.92 -9.95 -17.28
N ILE A 43 -14.44 -9.27 -16.26
CA ILE A 43 -15.45 -8.22 -16.41
C ILE A 43 -14.87 -7.05 -17.21
N ALA A 44 -13.68 -6.58 -16.85
CA ALA A 44 -13.00 -5.45 -17.50
C ALA A 44 -12.74 -5.71 -18.99
N ARG A 45 -12.44 -6.95 -19.37
CA ARG A 45 -12.09 -7.31 -20.75
C ARG A 45 -13.29 -7.73 -21.59
N TYR A 46 -14.19 -8.57 -21.07
CA TYR A 46 -15.21 -9.26 -21.86
C TYR A 46 -16.66 -8.88 -21.52
N ARG A 47 -16.88 -8.01 -20.53
CA ARG A 47 -18.24 -7.56 -20.14
C ARG A 47 -18.36 -6.03 -20.16
N LYS A 48 -17.63 -5.37 -21.07
CA LYS A 48 -17.59 -3.91 -21.23
C LYS A 48 -18.97 -3.34 -21.57
N GLU A 49 -19.78 -4.05 -22.34
CA GLU A 49 -21.12 -3.64 -22.72
C GLU A 49 -22.05 -3.59 -21.51
N ALA A 50 -21.98 -4.63 -20.65
CA ALA A 50 -22.81 -4.73 -19.46
C ALA A 50 -22.49 -3.63 -18.45
N THR A 51 -21.21 -3.32 -18.27
CA THR A 51 -20.75 -2.32 -17.29
C THR A 51 -20.62 -0.92 -17.86
N GLY A 52 -20.83 -0.71 -19.16
CA GLY A 52 -20.56 0.58 -19.79
C GLY A 52 -19.08 0.95 -19.77
N ASN A 53 -18.20 -0.04 -19.92
CA ASN A 53 -16.75 0.06 -20.04
C ASN A 53 -16.06 0.58 -18.77
N LEU A 54 -16.43 0.02 -17.61
CA LEU A 54 -15.64 0.19 -16.38
C LEU A 54 -14.26 -0.48 -16.56
N ASP A 55 -13.20 0.23 -16.19
CA ASP A 55 -11.84 -0.30 -16.23
C ASP A 55 -11.46 -1.10 -14.97
N ASP A 56 -10.29 -1.76 -15.00
CA ASP A 56 -9.79 -2.57 -13.88
C ASP A 56 -9.71 -1.77 -12.57
N THR A 57 -9.27 -0.51 -12.61
CA THR A 57 -9.13 0.33 -11.42
C THR A 57 -10.49 0.65 -10.82
N GLN A 58 -11.48 0.99 -11.65
CA GLN A 58 -12.85 1.24 -11.22
C GLN A 58 -13.49 -0.02 -10.63
N LEU A 59 -13.29 -1.19 -11.26
CA LEU A 59 -13.83 -2.46 -10.79
C LEU A 59 -13.19 -2.93 -9.47
N ARG A 60 -11.88 -2.74 -9.28
CA ARG A 60 -11.19 -3.03 -8.01
C ARG A 60 -11.67 -2.13 -6.88
N ASN A 61 -11.80 -0.83 -7.13
CA ASN A 61 -12.36 0.11 -6.15
C ASN A 61 -13.83 -0.23 -5.83
N LEU A 62 -14.62 -0.63 -6.82
CA LEU A 62 -15.99 -1.09 -6.65
C LEU A 62 -16.05 -2.33 -5.75
N GLU A 63 -15.23 -3.35 -6.04
CA GLU A 63 -15.18 -4.61 -5.27
C GLU A 63 -14.83 -4.35 -3.80
N GLU A 64 -13.78 -3.56 -3.53
CA GLU A 64 -13.39 -3.19 -2.18
C GLU A 64 -14.51 -2.43 -1.46
N ARG A 65 -15.11 -1.46 -2.14
CA ARG A 65 -16.15 -0.62 -1.54
C ARG A 65 -17.44 -1.40 -1.28
N LEU A 66 -17.80 -2.31 -2.18
CA LEU A 66 -18.93 -3.22 -2.04
C LEU A 66 -18.78 -4.07 -0.78
N LEU A 67 -17.60 -4.66 -0.54
CA LEU A 67 -17.32 -5.44 0.66
C LEU A 67 -17.47 -4.59 1.93
N TYR A 68 -16.85 -3.40 1.97
CA TYR A 68 -16.95 -2.51 3.13
C TYR A 68 -18.40 -2.14 3.46
N LEU A 69 -19.19 -1.79 2.45
CA LEU A 69 -20.56 -1.33 2.63
C LEU A 69 -21.49 -2.48 3.05
N ARG A 70 -21.29 -3.68 2.50
CA ARG A 70 -21.99 -4.90 2.96
C ARG A 70 -21.71 -5.17 4.44
N ASP A 71 -20.44 -5.17 4.85
CA ASP A 71 -20.06 -5.32 6.26
C ASP A 71 -20.68 -4.25 7.17
N MET A 72 -20.80 -3.02 6.67
CA MET A 72 -21.40 -1.91 7.42
C MET A 72 -22.90 -2.13 7.62
N GLU A 73 -23.62 -2.60 6.59
CA GLU A 73 -25.06 -2.88 6.70
C GLU A 73 -25.34 -4.12 7.57
N ASP A 74 -24.50 -5.16 7.50
CA ASP A 74 -24.58 -6.29 8.41
C ASP A 74 -24.35 -5.85 9.87
N ARG A 75 -23.39 -4.94 10.10
CA ARG A 75 -23.14 -4.37 11.43
C ARG A 75 -24.31 -3.51 11.90
N ARG A 76 -24.91 -2.70 11.02
CA ARG A 76 -26.10 -1.89 11.30
C ARG A 76 -27.26 -2.76 11.76
N ALA A 77 -27.53 -3.86 11.05
CA ALA A 77 -28.58 -4.81 11.42
C ALA A 77 -28.33 -5.44 12.79
N ALA A 78 -27.09 -5.84 13.09
CA ALA A 78 -26.73 -6.39 14.40
C ALA A 78 -26.91 -5.38 15.56
N ILE A 79 -26.58 -4.10 15.33
CA ILE A 79 -26.78 -3.02 16.30
C ILE A 79 -28.27 -2.81 16.57
N LEU A 80 -29.10 -2.71 15.51
CA LEU A 80 -30.55 -2.56 15.64
C LEU A 80 -31.15 -3.73 16.44
N ALA A 81 -30.77 -4.97 16.13
CA ALA A 81 -31.24 -6.16 16.85
C ALA A 81 -30.87 -6.11 18.34
N SER A 82 -29.61 -5.80 18.66
CA SER A 82 -29.14 -5.71 20.06
C SER A 82 -29.89 -4.65 20.87
N ILE A 83 -30.17 -3.48 20.30
CA ILE A 83 -30.90 -2.41 20.98
C ILE A 83 -32.38 -2.75 21.13
N GLN A 84 -32.96 -3.41 20.12
CA GLN A 84 -34.35 -3.89 20.14
C GLN A 84 -34.55 -4.96 21.22
N GLU A 85 -33.62 -5.91 21.37
CA GLU A 85 -33.65 -6.94 22.42
C GLU A 85 -33.63 -6.35 23.84
N GLN A 86 -32.99 -5.19 24.02
CA GLN A 86 -32.97 -4.44 25.27
C GLN A 86 -34.25 -3.61 25.50
N GLY A 87 -35.17 -3.55 24.53
CA GLY A 87 -36.37 -2.71 24.59
C GLY A 87 -36.08 -1.22 24.60
N LYS A 88 -34.93 -0.81 24.05
CA LYS A 88 -34.44 0.59 24.05
C LYS A 88 -34.46 1.26 22.68
N LEU A 89 -34.93 0.57 21.64
CA LEU A 89 -34.97 1.10 20.28
C LEU A 89 -36.15 2.05 20.12
N THR A 90 -35.90 3.35 20.28
CA THR A 90 -36.91 4.38 19.99
C THR A 90 -36.96 4.67 18.49
N PRO A 91 -38.08 5.20 17.95
CA PRO A 91 -38.17 5.58 16.55
C PRO A 91 -37.09 6.58 16.11
N GLU A 92 -36.71 7.52 16.98
CA GLU A 92 -35.68 8.51 16.73
C GLU A 92 -34.29 7.87 16.63
N LEU A 93 -33.99 6.94 17.55
CA LEU A 93 -32.73 6.21 17.55
C LEU A 93 -32.62 5.27 16.34
N GLN A 94 -33.72 4.60 15.98
CA GLN A 94 -33.77 3.77 14.78
C GLN A 94 -33.46 4.61 13.53
N ALA A 95 -34.13 5.76 13.37
CA ALA A 95 -33.88 6.66 12.24
C ALA A 95 -32.42 7.16 12.21
N ALA A 96 -31.83 7.49 13.36
CA ALA A 96 -30.43 7.90 13.45
C ALA A 96 -29.47 6.76 13.06
N ILE A 97 -29.74 5.53 13.51
CA ILE A 97 -28.94 4.35 13.15
C ILE A 97 -29.08 4.06 11.67
N GLU A 98 -30.27 4.17 11.06
CA GLU A 98 -30.47 3.96 9.62
C GLU A 98 -29.80 5.03 8.74
N ALA A 99 -29.74 6.26 9.23
CA ALA A 99 -29.12 7.40 8.58
C ALA A 99 -27.57 7.41 8.69
N ALA A 100 -26.97 6.66 9.62
CA ALA A 100 -25.53 6.70 9.85
C ALA A 100 -24.73 6.30 8.59
N GLU A 101 -23.79 7.16 8.19
CA GLU A 101 -23.00 7.02 6.96
C GLU A 101 -21.62 6.36 7.17
N THR A 102 -21.18 6.22 8.41
CA THR A 102 -19.89 5.59 8.74
C THR A 102 -20.04 4.53 9.82
N LYS A 103 -19.14 3.52 9.82
CA LYS A 103 -19.05 2.52 10.89
C LYS A 103 -18.83 3.17 12.26
N GLN A 104 -18.10 4.29 12.31
CA GLN A 104 -17.85 5.02 13.55
C GLN A 104 -19.13 5.63 14.13
N THR A 105 -19.93 6.32 13.31
CA THR A 105 -21.23 6.88 13.75
C THR A 105 -22.16 5.79 14.26
N LEU A 106 -22.15 4.59 13.64
CA LEU A 106 -22.90 3.44 14.13
C LEU A 106 -22.44 2.97 15.51
N GLU A 107 -21.12 2.85 15.73
CA GLU A 107 -20.58 2.46 17.04
C GLU A 107 -20.84 3.51 18.11
N ASP A 108 -20.79 4.81 17.77
CA ASP A 108 -21.10 5.91 18.69
C ASP A 108 -22.56 5.84 19.17
N LEU A 109 -23.51 5.64 18.23
CA LEU A 109 -24.94 5.48 18.56
C LEU A 109 -25.21 4.21 19.38
N TYR A 110 -24.40 3.16 19.17
CA TYR A 110 -24.51 1.91 19.91
C TYR A 110 -23.87 1.95 21.30
N LEU A 111 -22.95 2.89 21.55
CA LEU A 111 -22.11 2.93 22.75
C LEU A 111 -22.89 2.87 24.08
N PRO A 112 -24.04 3.54 24.25
CA PRO A 112 -24.85 3.43 25.48
C PRO A 112 -25.42 2.03 25.73
N TYR A 113 -25.69 1.29 24.66
CA TYR A 113 -26.39 -0.01 24.66
C TYR A 113 -25.43 -1.20 24.55
N LYS A 114 -24.15 -0.94 24.29
CA LYS A 114 -23.13 -1.97 24.18
C LYS A 114 -22.97 -2.68 25.53
N PRO A 115 -22.98 -4.02 25.58
CA PRO A 115 -22.74 -4.75 26.82
C PRO A 115 -21.38 -4.36 27.44
N LYS A 116 -21.39 -3.94 28.71
CA LYS A 116 -20.22 -3.44 29.43
C LYS A 116 -19.86 -4.34 30.61
N ARG A 117 -18.57 -4.42 30.89
CA ARG A 117 -18.07 -4.89 32.19
C ARG A 117 -18.51 -3.90 33.27
N ARG A 118 -18.72 -4.39 34.50
CA ARG A 118 -19.13 -3.61 35.66
C ARG A 118 -18.25 -2.35 35.84
N THR A 119 -18.74 -1.19 35.38
CA THR A 119 -18.00 0.09 35.39
C THR A 119 -18.14 0.81 36.73
N ARG A 120 -17.30 1.80 37.01
CA ARG A 120 -17.47 2.66 38.20
C ARG A 120 -18.82 3.36 38.23
N ALA A 121 -19.33 3.79 37.08
CA ALA A 121 -20.65 4.39 36.96
C ALA A 121 -21.77 3.36 37.23
N GLN A 122 -21.64 2.12 36.72
CA GLN A 122 -22.59 1.06 37.03
C GLN A 122 -22.60 0.71 38.53
N ILE A 123 -21.43 0.60 39.17
CA ILE A 123 -21.33 0.41 40.62
C ILE A 123 -22.01 1.57 41.36
N ALA A 124 -21.79 2.82 40.93
CA ALA A 124 -22.44 3.98 41.52
C ALA A 124 -23.97 3.96 41.35
N ARG A 125 -24.50 3.51 40.20
CA ARG A 125 -25.94 3.31 39.98
C ARG A 125 -26.50 2.22 40.90
N GLU A 126 -25.80 1.10 41.03
CA GLU A 126 -26.16 0.00 41.95
C GLU A 126 -26.15 0.47 43.42
N CYS A 127 -25.27 1.39 43.78
CA CYS A 127 -25.26 2.05 45.09
C CYS A 127 -26.33 3.15 45.26
N GLY A 128 -27.18 3.40 44.25
CA GLY A 128 -28.27 4.37 44.32
C GLY A 128 -27.83 5.84 44.18
N LEU A 129 -26.69 6.12 43.53
CA LEU A 129 -26.16 7.49 43.37
C LEU A 129 -26.68 8.21 42.11
N GLU A 130 -27.46 7.56 41.26
CA GLU A 130 -28.03 8.19 40.05
C GLU A 130 -28.98 9.36 40.36
N PRO A 131 -29.88 9.29 41.36
CA PRO A 131 -30.71 10.43 41.75
C PRO A 131 -29.88 11.64 42.21
N LEU A 132 -28.75 11.44 42.90
CA LEU A 132 -27.83 12.52 43.29
C LEU A 132 -27.23 13.20 42.05
N ALA A 133 -26.73 12.40 41.10
CA ALA A 133 -26.15 12.91 39.85
C ALA A 133 -27.14 13.76 39.05
N LEU A 134 -28.37 13.25 38.88
CA LEU A 134 -29.41 13.94 38.13
C LEU A 134 -29.93 15.19 38.84
N ALA A 135 -30.06 15.18 40.17
CA ALA A 135 -30.49 16.34 40.95
C ALA A 135 -29.49 17.51 40.83
N LEU A 136 -28.19 17.24 40.99
CA LEU A 136 -27.15 18.27 40.88
C LEU A 136 -27.01 18.81 39.45
N LEU A 137 -27.29 18.00 38.43
CA LEU A 137 -27.31 18.45 37.04
C LEU A 137 -28.55 19.31 36.73
N ALA A 138 -29.72 18.90 37.21
CA ALA A 138 -30.99 19.59 36.94
C ALA A 138 -31.11 20.92 37.69
N ASP A 139 -30.61 21.01 38.92
CA ASP A 139 -30.62 22.22 39.73
C ASP A 139 -29.22 22.55 40.28
N PRO A 140 -28.43 23.36 39.54
CA PRO A 140 -27.10 23.76 39.99
C PRO A 140 -27.08 24.67 41.23
N THR A 141 -28.24 25.09 41.74
CA THR A 141 -28.31 25.88 42.99
C THR A 141 -28.17 25.02 44.25
N LEU A 142 -28.33 23.70 44.13
CA LEU A 142 -28.12 22.75 45.22
C LEU A 142 -26.65 22.69 45.63
N ASP A 143 -26.39 22.60 46.94
CA ASP A 143 -25.05 22.40 47.48
C ASP A 143 -24.63 20.91 47.37
N PRO A 144 -23.60 20.56 46.57
CA PRO A 144 -23.22 19.16 46.37
C PRO A 144 -22.90 18.40 47.66
N GLN A 145 -22.25 19.06 48.63
CA GLN A 145 -21.87 18.42 49.89
C GLN A 145 -23.10 18.03 50.72
N THR A 146 -24.06 18.95 50.83
CA THR A 146 -25.32 18.74 51.57
C THR A 146 -26.18 17.66 50.92
N GLU A 147 -26.32 17.68 49.59
CA GLU A 147 -27.11 16.68 48.88
C GLU A 147 -26.47 15.29 48.95
N ALA A 148 -25.16 15.20 48.75
CA ALA A 148 -24.42 13.94 48.77
C ALA A 148 -24.40 13.26 50.15
N ALA A 149 -24.49 14.03 51.25
CA ALA A 149 -24.60 13.49 52.61
C ALA A 149 -25.81 12.55 52.81
N ARG A 150 -26.90 12.74 52.04
CA ARG A 150 -28.11 11.89 52.11
C ARG A 150 -27.90 10.48 51.55
N TYR A 151 -26.83 10.28 50.79
CA TYR A 151 -26.53 9.03 50.11
C TYR A 151 -25.42 8.22 50.81
N VAL A 152 -24.85 8.74 51.91
CA VAL A 152 -23.84 8.04 52.70
C VAL A 152 -24.50 6.91 53.50
N ASN A 153 -24.08 5.68 53.26
CA ASN A 153 -24.67 4.49 53.89
C ASN A 153 -23.67 3.60 54.64
N GLY A 154 -22.42 4.07 54.81
CA GLY A 154 -21.47 3.61 55.84
C GLY A 154 -20.89 2.19 55.69
N ASN A 155 -21.41 1.37 54.78
CA ASN A 155 -20.92 0.01 54.56
C ASN A 155 -20.12 -0.09 53.25
N PRO A 156 -18.78 -0.22 53.31
CA PRO A 156 -18.03 -0.72 52.16
C PRO A 156 -18.38 -2.20 51.99
N THR A 157 -19.15 -2.55 50.95
CA THR A 157 -19.21 -3.95 50.51
C THR A 157 -17.95 -4.25 49.68
N ALA A 158 -17.57 -5.52 49.57
CA ALA A 158 -16.50 -5.97 48.68
C ALA A 158 -16.69 -5.53 47.21
N ASP A 159 -17.91 -5.11 46.87
CA ASP A 159 -18.40 -4.83 45.52
C ASP A 159 -18.92 -3.39 45.33
N GLY A 160 -18.82 -2.49 46.32
CA GLY A 160 -19.31 -1.10 46.24
C GLY A 160 -20.05 -0.62 47.48
N GLY A 161 -19.81 0.63 47.88
CA GLY A 161 -20.44 1.28 49.04
C GLY A 161 -20.15 2.77 49.04
N VAL A 162 -20.89 3.53 49.85
CA VAL A 162 -20.77 4.99 49.92
C VAL A 162 -20.31 5.38 51.34
N PRO A 163 -19.00 5.25 51.65
CA PRO A 163 -18.46 5.45 53.00
C PRO A 163 -18.47 6.91 53.45
N ASP A 164 -18.39 7.85 52.51
CA ASP A 164 -18.33 9.27 52.79
C ASP A 164 -18.94 10.11 51.64
N VAL A 165 -19.09 11.40 51.89
CA VAL A 165 -19.64 12.38 50.94
C VAL A 165 -18.81 12.46 49.66
N LYS A 166 -17.48 12.28 49.77
CA LYS A 166 -16.58 12.31 48.62
C LYS A 166 -16.85 11.13 47.69
N ALA A 167 -17.03 9.92 48.22
CA ALA A 167 -17.37 8.74 47.46
C ALA A 167 -18.73 8.88 46.75
N ALA A 168 -19.72 9.50 47.41
CA ALA A 168 -21.01 9.80 46.79
C ALA A 168 -20.85 10.74 45.58
N LEU A 169 -20.09 11.83 45.74
CA LEU A 169 -19.81 12.80 44.68
C LEU A 169 -18.93 12.23 43.56
N ASP A 170 -17.94 11.39 43.87
CA ASP A 170 -17.10 10.70 42.88
C ASP A 170 -17.94 9.71 42.06
N GLY A 171 -18.84 8.96 42.72
CA GLY A 171 -19.76 8.05 42.04
C GLY A 171 -20.76 8.79 41.15
N ALA A 172 -21.36 9.88 41.64
CA ALA A 172 -22.23 10.74 40.84
C ALA A 172 -21.50 11.38 39.65
N ARG A 173 -20.24 11.79 39.83
CA ARG A 173 -19.38 12.30 38.75
C ARG A 173 -19.12 11.23 37.70
N ASP A 174 -18.82 10.00 38.11
CA ASP A 174 -18.55 8.90 37.18
C ASP A 174 -19.81 8.54 36.38
N ILE A 175 -21.01 8.61 36.98
CA ILE A 175 -22.30 8.46 36.27
C ILE A 175 -22.46 9.52 35.18
N LEU A 176 -22.35 10.81 35.54
CA LEU A 176 -22.50 11.90 34.57
C LEU A 176 -21.41 11.86 33.49
N SER A 177 -20.17 11.54 33.87
CA SER A 177 -19.05 11.44 32.93
C SER A 177 -19.22 10.31 31.91
N GLU A 178 -19.78 9.17 32.33
CA GLU A 178 -20.13 8.08 31.41
C GLU A 178 -21.28 8.51 30.48
N GLN A 179 -22.34 9.12 31.03
CA GLN A 179 -23.47 9.61 30.24
C GLN A 179 -23.04 10.65 29.18
N PHE A 180 -22.22 11.63 29.56
CA PHE A 180 -21.74 12.65 28.63
C PHE A 180 -20.79 12.04 27.60
N GLY A 181 -19.85 11.19 28.04
CA GLY A 181 -18.85 10.56 27.18
C GLY A 181 -19.40 9.55 26.18
N GLU A 182 -20.68 9.16 26.30
CA GLU A 182 -21.37 8.24 25.39
C GLU A 182 -22.40 8.93 24.50
N THR A 183 -22.44 10.27 24.51
CA THR A 183 -23.35 11.04 23.66
C THR A 183 -22.78 11.16 22.24
N ALA A 184 -23.40 10.46 21.28
CA ALA A 184 -22.90 10.37 19.90
C ALA A 184 -22.69 11.74 19.22
N GLU A 185 -23.61 12.69 19.40
CA GLU A 185 -23.47 14.04 18.82
C GLU A 185 -22.27 14.80 19.41
N LEU A 186 -22.02 14.67 20.72
CA LEU A 186 -20.89 15.28 21.39
C LEU A 186 -19.56 14.67 20.94
N LEU A 187 -19.49 13.34 20.86
CA LEU A 187 -18.32 12.62 20.35
C LEU A 187 -18.02 13.04 18.90
N GLY A 188 -19.04 13.14 18.06
CA GLY A 188 -18.91 13.65 16.68
C GLY A 188 -18.28 15.05 16.63
N LYS A 189 -18.79 16.01 17.41
CA LYS A 189 -18.26 17.38 17.45
C LYS A 189 -16.82 17.44 17.97
N LEU A 190 -16.50 16.70 19.03
CA LEU A 190 -15.15 16.64 19.60
C LEU A 190 -14.16 15.98 18.65
N ARG A 191 -14.56 14.89 17.99
CA ARG A 191 -13.79 14.20 16.97
C ARG A 191 -13.46 15.11 15.81
N GLU A 192 -14.45 15.81 15.25
CA GLU A 192 -14.24 16.75 14.14
C GLU A 192 -13.32 17.90 14.53
N HIS A 193 -13.47 18.42 15.76
CA HIS A 193 -12.61 19.46 16.29
C HIS A 193 -11.15 19.00 16.43
N LEU A 194 -10.92 17.82 17.01
CA LEU A 194 -9.59 17.21 17.11
C LEU A 194 -9.01 16.82 15.75
N TRP A 195 -9.81 16.31 14.82
CA TRP A 195 -9.33 15.98 13.48
C TRP A 195 -8.90 17.22 12.70
N SER A 196 -9.61 18.34 12.89
CA SER A 196 -9.32 19.58 12.16
C SER A 196 -8.17 20.38 12.77
N ASN A 197 -8.04 20.38 14.10
CA ASN A 197 -7.11 21.26 14.83
C ASN A 197 -6.09 20.52 15.69
N GLY A 198 -6.29 19.22 15.90
CA GLY A 198 -5.46 18.42 16.78
C GLY A 198 -4.05 18.26 16.25
N VAL A 199 -3.11 18.17 17.17
CA VAL A 199 -1.67 18.10 16.91
C VAL A 199 -1.17 16.74 17.39
N VAL A 200 -0.59 15.98 16.46
CA VAL A 200 0.16 14.76 16.78
C VAL A 200 1.55 15.19 17.22
N SER A 201 1.90 14.85 18.46
CA SER A 201 3.21 15.13 19.04
C SER A 201 3.94 13.84 19.39
N SER A 202 5.27 13.84 19.21
CA SER A 202 6.14 12.72 19.58
C SER A 202 7.33 13.18 20.40
N THR A 203 7.63 12.43 21.47
CA THR A 203 8.82 12.60 22.31
C THR A 203 9.57 11.28 22.45
N VAL A 204 10.90 11.34 22.52
CA VAL A 204 11.72 10.15 22.84
C VAL A 204 11.46 9.66 24.27
N MET A 205 11.44 8.35 24.45
CA MET A 205 11.37 7.72 25.76
C MET A 205 12.71 7.87 26.49
N GLU A 206 12.68 8.08 27.80
CA GLU A 206 13.91 8.23 28.59
C GLU A 206 14.83 7.01 28.44
N GLY A 207 16.12 7.25 28.15
CA GLY A 207 17.12 6.19 27.95
C GLY A 207 17.12 5.52 26.57
N LYS A 208 16.34 6.01 25.61
CA LYS A 208 16.20 5.46 24.24
C LYS A 208 16.91 6.26 23.15
N GLU A 209 17.98 6.97 23.52
CA GLU A 209 18.83 7.75 22.61
C GLU A 209 20.13 6.99 22.29
N THR A 210 20.02 5.73 21.86
CA THR A 210 21.18 4.90 21.49
C THR A 210 21.53 5.01 20.00
N ALA A 211 22.71 4.52 19.61
CA ALA A 211 23.15 4.51 18.21
C ALA A 211 22.22 3.67 17.29
N GLU A 212 21.56 2.63 17.82
CA GLU A 212 20.61 1.80 17.07
C GLU A 212 19.24 2.48 16.86
N GLU A 213 18.91 3.42 17.75
CA GLU A 213 17.63 4.13 17.80
C GLU A 213 17.69 5.49 17.07
N GLU A 214 18.88 5.94 16.66
CA GLU A 214 19.10 7.21 15.95
C GLU A 214 18.29 7.32 14.63
N LYS A 215 17.83 6.20 14.07
CA LYS A 215 16.90 6.19 12.92
C LYS A 215 15.57 6.91 13.17
N PHE A 216 15.18 7.12 14.43
CA PHE A 216 13.97 7.86 14.82
C PHE A 216 14.25 9.30 15.27
N ARG A 217 15.50 9.78 15.14
CA ARG A 217 15.93 11.08 15.66
C ARG A 217 15.13 12.27 15.13
N ASP A 218 14.69 12.21 13.87
CA ASP A 218 13.84 13.24 13.26
C ASP A 218 12.47 13.36 13.96
N TYR A 219 12.10 12.38 14.81
CA TYR A 219 10.83 12.29 15.52
C TYR A 219 10.96 12.38 17.06
N TYR A 220 12.15 12.68 17.60
CA TYR A 220 12.38 12.82 19.05
C TYR A 220 11.69 14.04 19.66
N ALA A 221 11.49 15.09 18.85
CA ALA A 221 10.73 16.28 19.19
C ALA A 221 9.94 16.71 17.95
N TYR A 222 8.84 16.01 17.70
CA TYR A 222 8.01 16.22 16.52
C TYR A 222 6.61 16.69 16.91
N SER A 223 6.06 17.58 16.09
CA SER A 223 4.72 18.16 16.28
C SER A 223 4.16 18.57 14.92
N GLU A 224 2.96 18.10 14.59
CA GLU A 224 2.26 18.45 13.35
C GLU A 224 0.75 18.25 13.47
N THR A 225 -0.04 19.06 12.77
CA THR A 225 -1.51 18.91 12.73
C THR A 225 -1.89 17.55 12.14
N ILE A 226 -2.77 16.81 12.82
CA ILE A 226 -3.12 15.42 12.49
C ILE A 226 -3.51 15.22 11.03
N ARG A 227 -4.30 16.14 10.47
CA ARG A 227 -4.80 16.07 9.09
C ARG A 227 -3.72 16.31 8.03
N THR A 228 -2.59 16.91 8.40
CA THR A 228 -1.49 17.19 7.45
C THR A 228 -0.35 16.18 7.54
N VAL A 229 -0.38 15.26 8.52
CA VAL A 229 0.65 14.24 8.66
C VAL A 229 0.62 13.29 7.46
N PRO A 230 1.67 13.23 6.63
CA PRO A 230 1.72 12.37 5.46
C PRO A 230 1.97 10.91 5.88
N SER A 231 1.54 9.97 5.04
CA SER A 231 1.60 8.52 5.31
C SER A 231 2.96 8.05 5.85
N HIS A 232 4.07 8.37 5.17
CA HIS A 232 5.40 7.91 5.56
C HIS A 232 5.85 8.40 6.96
N ARG A 233 5.46 9.63 7.36
CA ARG A 233 5.76 10.15 8.71
C ARG A 233 4.87 9.49 9.77
N ALA A 234 3.59 9.31 9.47
CA ALA A 234 2.69 8.58 10.36
C ALA A 234 3.21 7.15 10.63
N LEU A 235 3.59 6.41 9.58
CA LEU A 235 4.16 5.07 9.72
C LEU A 235 5.47 5.07 10.51
N ALA A 236 6.35 6.06 10.31
CA ALA A 236 7.59 6.18 11.09
C ALA A 236 7.31 6.43 12.59
N LEU A 237 6.34 7.30 12.91
CA LEU A 237 5.90 7.56 14.28
C LEU A 237 5.35 6.29 14.94
N PHE A 238 4.45 5.57 14.27
CA PHE A 238 3.89 4.33 14.81
C PHE A 238 4.93 3.21 14.93
N ARG A 239 5.90 3.13 14.01
CA ARG A 239 7.03 2.21 14.12
C ARG A 239 7.89 2.52 15.34
N GLY A 240 8.21 3.80 15.57
CA GLY A 240 8.96 4.23 16.75
C GLY A 240 8.20 3.98 18.05
N ARG A 241 6.87 4.18 18.05
CA ARG A 241 6.00 3.84 19.18
C ARG A 241 5.99 2.33 19.46
N ASN A 242 5.83 1.50 18.44
CA ASN A 242 5.80 0.05 18.57
C ASN A 242 7.16 -0.53 19.00
N ALA A 243 8.26 0.12 18.60
CA ALA A 243 9.61 -0.22 19.06
C ALA A 243 9.90 0.25 20.51
N GLY A 244 8.98 0.99 21.15
CA GLY A 244 9.16 1.52 22.50
C GLY A 244 10.15 2.67 22.59
N VAL A 245 10.47 3.32 21.47
CA VAL A 245 11.42 4.45 21.38
C VAL A 245 10.69 5.79 21.50
N LEU A 246 9.49 5.90 20.93
CA LEU A 246 8.71 7.14 20.89
C LEU A 246 7.43 7.03 21.71
N MET A 247 7.06 8.11 22.39
CA MET A 247 5.72 8.35 22.92
C MET A 247 4.97 9.27 21.96
N VAL A 248 3.85 8.79 21.39
CA VAL A 248 3.02 9.55 20.46
C VAL A 248 1.68 9.88 21.12
N LYS A 249 1.27 11.15 21.07
CA LYS A 249 0.02 11.66 21.67
C LYS A 249 -0.75 12.54 20.71
N LEU A 250 -2.05 12.73 20.96
CA LEU A 250 -2.91 13.69 20.27
C LEU A 250 -3.51 14.69 21.27
N GLY A 251 -3.26 15.97 21.03
CA GLY A 251 -3.82 17.09 21.79
C GLY A 251 -4.26 18.23 20.87
N LEU A 252 -4.53 19.41 21.42
CA LEU A 252 -4.76 20.64 20.65
C LEU A 252 -3.48 21.48 20.48
N GLY A 253 -2.34 20.96 20.93
CA GLY A 253 -1.05 21.65 20.99
C GLY A 253 -0.85 22.35 22.33
N GLU A 254 0.40 22.66 22.68
CA GLU A 254 0.78 23.13 24.03
C GLU A 254 -0.03 24.34 24.51
N GLU A 255 -0.24 25.35 23.65
CA GLU A 255 -0.96 26.57 24.02
C GLU A 255 -2.43 26.29 24.36
N GLN A 256 -3.13 25.49 23.54
CA GLN A 256 -4.55 25.19 23.76
C GLN A 256 -4.75 24.15 24.86
N ASP A 257 -3.86 23.18 24.97
CA ASP A 257 -3.92 22.14 26.01
C ASP A 257 -3.68 22.73 27.41
N ALA A 258 -2.99 23.87 27.51
CA ALA A 258 -2.71 24.61 28.74
C ALA A 258 -3.86 25.53 29.20
N LEU A 259 -4.87 25.80 28.36
CA LEU A 259 -6.01 26.64 28.73
C LEU A 259 -6.84 26.01 29.86
N VAL A 260 -7.35 26.84 30.75
CA VAL A 260 -8.23 26.45 31.86
C VAL A 260 -9.50 27.31 31.81
N PRO A 261 -10.68 26.74 31.47
CA PRO A 261 -10.89 25.33 31.10
C PRO A 261 -10.32 24.98 29.73
N HIS A 262 -10.01 23.71 29.52
CA HIS A 262 -9.57 23.21 28.20
C HIS A 262 -10.69 23.41 27.16
N PRO A 263 -10.41 23.73 25.89
CA PRO A 263 -11.45 23.99 24.88
C PRO A 263 -12.50 22.88 24.76
N CYS A 264 -12.07 21.62 24.76
CA CYS A 264 -12.97 20.47 24.74
C CYS A 264 -13.82 20.33 26.02
N GLU A 265 -13.34 20.76 27.19
CA GLU A 265 -14.15 20.80 28.42
C GLU A 265 -15.29 21.80 28.27
N GLY A 266 -15.00 22.97 27.66
CA GLY A 266 -16.01 23.97 27.31
C GLY A 266 -17.01 23.49 26.24
N MET A 267 -16.60 22.62 25.32
CA MET A 267 -17.52 21.97 24.38
C MET A 267 -18.48 21.00 25.08
N ILE A 268 -17.96 20.18 25.99
CA ILE A 268 -18.78 19.28 26.81
C ILE A 268 -19.78 20.10 27.63
N ALA A 269 -19.31 21.09 28.38
CA ALA A 269 -20.16 21.93 29.22
C ALA A 269 -21.29 22.61 28.43
N ARG A 270 -20.99 23.19 27.26
CA ARG A 270 -22.00 23.80 26.37
C ARG A 270 -23.01 22.78 25.85
N HIS A 271 -22.57 21.58 25.50
CA HIS A 271 -23.46 20.54 24.97
C HIS A 271 -24.49 20.09 26.01
N VAL A 272 -24.08 19.96 27.27
CA VAL A 272 -24.95 19.49 28.37
C VAL A 272 -25.59 20.63 29.17
N GLY A 273 -25.41 21.89 28.75
CA GLY A 273 -26.04 23.06 29.37
C GLY A 273 -25.41 23.54 30.69
N ILE A 274 -24.19 23.12 31.01
CA ILE A 274 -23.46 23.55 32.22
C ILE A 274 -22.83 24.93 31.99
N GLN A 275 -23.06 25.85 32.94
CA GLN A 275 -22.52 27.22 32.94
C GLN A 275 -21.92 27.54 34.30
N GLN A 276 -20.81 28.30 34.32
CA GLN A 276 -20.14 28.74 35.54
C GLN A 276 -20.65 30.12 35.95
N LEU A 277 -21.81 30.17 36.62
CA LEU A 277 -22.47 31.40 37.08
C LEU A 277 -22.22 31.71 38.57
N GLY A 278 -21.43 30.87 39.25
CA GLY A 278 -21.12 31.01 40.67
C GLY A 278 -22.14 30.35 41.61
N ARG A 279 -22.98 29.44 41.10
CA ARG A 279 -23.93 28.66 41.90
C ARG A 279 -23.20 27.53 42.65
N PRO A 280 -23.75 27.02 43.77
CA PRO A 280 -23.09 26.01 44.59
C PRO A 280 -22.58 24.76 43.85
N ALA A 281 -23.35 24.20 42.90
CA ALA A 281 -22.93 23.01 42.16
C ALA A 281 -22.02 23.30 40.96
N ASP A 282 -21.89 24.56 40.51
CA ASP A 282 -21.22 24.89 39.24
C ASP A 282 -19.78 24.38 39.20
N LYS A 283 -19.02 24.53 40.31
CA LYS A 283 -17.64 24.05 40.39
C LYS A 283 -17.58 22.52 40.23
N TRP A 284 -18.43 21.79 40.93
CA TRP A 284 -18.48 20.33 40.85
C TRP A 284 -18.88 19.86 39.45
N LEU A 285 -19.87 20.50 38.82
CA LEU A 285 -20.27 20.24 37.43
C LEU A 285 -19.14 20.55 36.43
N GLY A 286 -18.36 21.60 36.66
CA GLY A 286 -17.14 21.88 35.90
C GLY A 286 -16.08 20.78 36.03
N ASP A 287 -15.87 20.28 37.25
CA ASP A 287 -14.98 19.15 37.52
C ASP A 287 -15.48 17.84 36.86
N VAL A 288 -16.80 17.64 36.76
CA VAL A 288 -17.41 16.54 35.97
C VAL A 288 -17.04 16.68 34.50
N CYS A 289 -17.19 17.85 33.88
CA CYS A 289 -16.80 18.07 32.47
C CYS A 289 -15.30 17.82 32.26
N ARG A 290 -14.45 18.28 33.17
CA ARG A 290 -13.01 18.04 33.16
C ARG A 290 -12.68 16.55 33.25
N TRP A 291 -13.32 15.83 34.16
CA TRP A 291 -13.13 14.39 34.32
C TRP A 291 -13.59 13.61 33.11
N CYS A 292 -14.78 13.94 32.58
CA CYS A 292 -15.32 13.40 31.34
C CYS A 292 -14.31 13.56 30.19
N TRP A 293 -13.74 14.75 30.01
CA TRP A 293 -12.70 14.96 29.00
C TRP A 293 -11.45 14.12 29.26
N ARG A 294 -10.78 14.32 30.40
CA ARG A 294 -9.43 13.78 30.64
C ARG A 294 -9.39 12.26 30.83
N VAL A 295 -10.44 11.67 31.39
CA VAL A 295 -10.45 10.26 31.81
C VAL A 295 -11.24 9.37 30.84
N LYS A 296 -12.22 9.92 30.10
CA LYS A 296 -13.08 9.15 29.21
C LYS A 296 -12.90 9.54 27.74
N VAL A 297 -13.22 10.78 27.40
CA VAL A 297 -13.36 11.19 25.99
C VAL A 297 -12.02 11.39 25.30
N GLN A 298 -11.05 12.05 25.94
CA GLN A 298 -9.73 12.29 25.34
C GLN A 298 -8.99 10.97 25.03
N PRO A 299 -8.85 10.00 25.96
CA PRO A 299 -8.16 8.74 25.63
C PRO A 299 -8.88 7.93 24.54
N HIS A 300 -10.22 7.96 24.54
CA HIS A 300 -11.03 7.29 23.52
C HIS A 300 -10.80 7.90 22.13
N LEU A 301 -10.95 9.22 22.00
CA LEU A 301 -10.77 9.92 20.72
C LEU A 301 -9.32 9.94 20.26
N GLU A 302 -8.34 10.02 21.17
CA GLU A 302 -6.91 9.88 20.82
C GLU A 302 -6.65 8.51 20.19
N THR A 303 -7.13 7.43 20.83
CA THR A 303 -6.97 6.07 20.28
C THR A 303 -7.64 5.94 18.93
N GLU A 304 -8.87 6.45 18.81
CA GLU A 304 -9.66 6.41 17.58
C GLU A 304 -8.96 7.16 16.43
N LEU A 305 -8.60 8.42 16.64
CA LEU A 305 -8.03 9.28 15.60
C LEU A 305 -6.60 8.88 15.22
N LEU A 306 -5.80 8.41 16.18
CA LEU A 306 -4.48 7.83 15.85
C LEU A 306 -4.62 6.52 15.07
N THR A 307 -5.65 5.71 15.35
CA THR A 307 -5.95 4.51 14.56
C THR A 307 -6.38 4.90 13.15
N GLN A 308 -7.27 5.88 13.01
CA GLN A 308 -7.69 6.40 11.71
C GLN A 308 -6.51 6.96 10.90
N LEU A 309 -5.61 7.71 11.53
CA LEU A 309 -4.38 8.20 10.89
C LEU A 309 -3.52 7.03 10.41
N ARG A 310 -3.34 6.00 11.24
CA ARG A 310 -2.57 4.80 10.89
C ARG A 310 -3.20 4.07 9.71
N GLU A 311 -4.50 3.77 9.75
CA GLU A 311 -5.20 3.05 8.68
C GLU A 311 -5.15 3.81 7.35
N THR A 312 -5.32 5.15 7.40
CA THR A 312 -5.19 6.00 6.22
C THR A 312 -3.76 5.95 5.65
N ALA A 313 -2.76 6.04 6.52
CA ALA A 313 -1.35 5.97 6.13
C ALA A 313 -0.96 4.60 5.54
N GLU A 314 -1.42 3.51 6.16
CA GLU A 314 -1.21 2.14 5.68
C GLU A 314 -1.85 1.94 4.30
N SER A 315 -3.11 2.35 4.11
CA SER A 315 -3.80 2.21 2.82
C SER A 315 -3.10 2.99 1.70
N GLU A 316 -2.61 4.21 1.98
CA GLU A 316 -1.82 4.99 1.02
C GLU A 316 -0.50 4.29 0.67
N ALA A 317 0.22 3.77 1.67
CA ALA A 317 1.47 3.05 1.46
C ALA A 317 1.26 1.75 0.66
N ILE A 318 0.21 0.99 0.98
CA ILE A 318 -0.15 -0.26 0.26
C ILE A 318 -0.48 0.04 -1.20
N LYS A 319 -1.16 1.15 -1.51
CA LYS A 319 -1.40 1.56 -2.90
C LYS A 319 -0.09 1.83 -3.65
N VAL A 320 0.87 2.49 -3.01
CA VAL A 320 2.21 2.71 -3.59
C VAL A 320 2.92 1.38 -3.81
N PHE A 321 2.88 0.46 -2.84
CA PHE A 321 3.47 -0.87 -2.97
C PHE A 321 2.86 -1.66 -4.14
N GLY A 322 1.54 -1.57 -4.33
CA GLY A 322 0.84 -2.16 -5.47
C GLY A 322 1.33 -1.60 -6.80
N ARG A 323 1.49 -0.28 -6.93
CA ARG A 323 2.05 0.35 -8.15
C ARG A 323 3.48 -0.10 -8.42
N ASN A 324 4.32 -0.14 -7.39
CA ASN A 324 5.70 -0.62 -7.54
C ASN A 324 5.75 -2.09 -7.99
N LEU A 325 4.92 -2.95 -7.40
CA LEU A 325 4.82 -4.35 -7.83
C LEU A 325 4.34 -4.45 -9.29
N HIS A 326 3.33 -3.67 -9.66
CA HIS A 326 2.81 -3.64 -11.02
C HIS A 326 3.91 -3.32 -12.05
N GLU A 327 4.71 -2.28 -11.81
CA GLU A 327 5.82 -1.92 -12.71
C GLU A 327 6.92 -3.00 -12.75
N LEU A 328 7.22 -3.66 -11.62
CA LEU A 328 8.19 -4.77 -11.59
C LEU A 328 7.70 -5.99 -12.40
N LEU A 329 6.41 -6.33 -12.28
CA LEU A 329 5.82 -7.47 -13.00
C LEU A 329 5.71 -7.21 -14.50
N LEU A 330 5.47 -5.96 -14.91
CA LEU A 330 5.39 -5.55 -16.31
C LEU A 330 6.73 -5.05 -16.87
N ALA A 331 7.84 -5.28 -16.17
CA ALA A 331 9.17 -5.01 -16.70
C ALA A 331 9.42 -5.80 -17.99
N ALA A 332 10.18 -5.20 -18.91
CA ALA A 332 10.44 -5.79 -20.21
C ALA A 332 11.17 -7.15 -20.08
N PRO A 333 10.64 -8.23 -20.67
CA PRO A 333 11.34 -9.51 -20.71
C PRO A 333 12.52 -9.46 -21.70
N ALA A 334 13.68 -10.01 -21.34
CA ALA A 334 14.80 -10.15 -22.29
C ALA A 334 14.55 -11.23 -23.35
N GLY A 335 13.57 -12.10 -23.10
CA GLY A 335 13.12 -13.15 -24.01
C GLY A 335 13.92 -14.46 -23.89
N PRO A 336 13.69 -15.41 -24.81
CA PRO A 336 14.22 -16.78 -24.75
C PRO A 336 15.70 -16.82 -25.16
N LYS A 337 16.58 -16.31 -24.30
CA LYS A 337 18.04 -16.30 -24.46
C LYS A 337 18.69 -17.11 -23.34
N SER A 338 19.84 -17.71 -23.60
CA SER A 338 20.67 -18.33 -22.55
C SER A 338 21.19 -17.26 -21.59
N VAL A 339 21.00 -17.49 -20.29
CA VAL A 339 21.35 -16.51 -19.25
C VAL A 339 22.23 -17.16 -18.19
N MET A 340 23.31 -16.48 -17.82
CA MET A 340 24.07 -16.77 -16.62
C MET A 340 23.61 -15.84 -15.50
N GLY A 341 22.94 -16.38 -14.49
CA GLY A 341 22.62 -15.66 -13.25
C GLY A 341 23.79 -15.69 -12.29
N VAL A 342 24.11 -14.53 -11.74
CA VAL A 342 25.16 -14.31 -10.74
C VAL A 342 24.50 -13.66 -9.53
N ASP A 343 24.38 -14.42 -8.45
CA ASP A 343 23.97 -13.94 -7.13
C ASP A 343 25.23 -13.51 -6.35
N PRO A 344 25.48 -12.21 -6.18
CA PRO A 344 26.72 -11.71 -5.59
C PRO A 344 26.88 -12.13 -4.13
N GLY A 345 28.13 -12.16 -3.68
CA GLY A 345 28.42 -12.41 -2.27
C GLY A 345 29.90 -12.30 -1.93
N ILE A 346 30.17 -11.79 -0.74
CA ILE A 346 31.53 -11.62 -0.20
C ILE A 346 32.00 -12.94 0.42
N ARG A 347 31.73 -13.13 1.71
CA ARG A 347 32.23 -14.27 2.51
C ARG A 347 31.76 -15.63 2.00
N THR A 348 30.53 -15.71 1.49
CA THR A 348 29.93 -16.97 0.98
C THR A 348 30.20 -17.21 -0.51
N GLY A 349 30.91 -16.29 -1.17
CA GLY A 349 31.14 -16.32 -2.61
C GLY A 349 29.93 -15.92 -3.43
N CYS A 350 30.16 -15.72 -4.73
CA CYS A 350 29.12 -15.47 -5.73
C CYS A 350 28.61 -16.81 -6.28
N LYS A 351 27.29 -16.94 -6.38
CA LYS A 351 26.60 -18.16 -6.78
C LYS A 351 26.19 -18.00 -8.23
N ILE A 352 26.52 -18.98 -9.04
CA ILE A 352 26.36 -18.95 -10.49
C ILE A 352 25.36 -20.03 -10.88
N ALA A 353 24.41 -19.66 -11.73
CA ALA A 353 23.51 -20.58 -12.40
C ALA A 353 23.43 -20.24 -13.88
N VAL A 354 23.52 -21.24 -14.75
CA VAL A 354 23.34 -21.06 -16.19
C VAL A 354 22.03 -21.71 -16.60
N VAL A 355 21.15 -20.94 -17.24
CA VAL A 355 19.90 -21.44 -17.81
C VAL A 355 19.91 -21.31 -19.33
N ASP A 356 19.27 -22.25 -20.02
CA ASP A 356 19.08 -22.17 -21.47
C ASP A 356 17.97 -21.19 -21.85
N SER A 357 17.68 -21.06 -23.15
CA SER A 357 16.61 -20.20 -23.67
C SER A 357 15.20 -20.53 -23.19
N THR A 358 14.99 -21.72 -22.61
CA THR A 358 13.71 -22.16 -22.02
C THR A 358 13.65 -21.92 -20.51
N GLY A 359 14.76 -21.50 -19.90
CA GLY A 359 14.89 -21.35 -18.45
C GLY A 359 15.27 -22.65 -17.73
N LYS A 360 15.61 -23.72 -18.46
CA LYS A 360 16.09 -24.97 -17.85
C LYS A 360 17.50 -24.74 -17.29
N LEU A 361 17.73 -25.17 -16.05
CA LEU A 361 19.04 -25.14 -15.42
C LEU A 361 20.00 -26.10 -16.14
N LEU A 362 21.15 -25.59 -16.56
CA LEU A 362 22.19 -26.32 -17.27
C LEU A 362 23.40 -26.65 -16.38
N ASP A 363 23.88 -25.67 -15.62
CA ASP A 363 25.08 -25.81 -14.78
C ASP A 363 25.04 -24.79 -13.63
N THR A 364 25.79 -25.06 -12.57
CA THR A 364 25.94 -24.17 -11.40
C THR A 364 27.38 -24.15 -10.90
N ALA A 365 27.76 -23.07 -10.23
CA ALA A 365 29.06 -22.95 -9.59
C ALA A 365 29.01 -21.98 -8.40
N THR A 366 29.99 -22.08 -7.51
CA THR A 366 30.27 -21.04 -6.51
C THR A 366 31.69 -20.56 -6.69
N ILE A 367 31.85 -19.27 -6.95
CA ILE A 367 33.14 -18.61 -7.15
C ILE A 367 33.44 -17.66 -5.99
N TYR A 368 34.71 -17.34 -5.77
CA TYR A 368 35.12 -16.51 -4.64
C TYR A 368 36.03 -15.35 -5.08
N PRO A 369 35.54 -14.45 -5.95
CA PRO A 369 36.32 -13.34 -6.49
C PRO A 369 36.68 -12.29 -5.42
N HIS A 370 35.88 -12.22 -4.34
CA HIS A 370 35.94 -11.18 -3.32
C HIS A 370 36.58 -11.68 -2.02
N GLU A 371 36.65 -10.81 -1.01
CA GLU A 371 37.12 -11.20 0.31
C GLU A 371 36.33 -12.38 0.91
N PRO A 372 36.99 -13.29 1.65
CA PRO A 372 38.41 -13.27 2.03
C PRO A 372 39.34 -13.95 1.01
N ARG A 373 38.82 -14.68 0.01
CA ARG A 373 39.66 -15.50 -0.89
C ARG A 373 40.33 -14.70 -2.00
N ARG A 374 39.66 -13.65 -2.50
CA ARG A 374 40.13 -12.76 -3.57
C ARG A 374 40.60 -13.50 -4.83
N ASP A 375 39.93 -14.60 -5.20
CA ASP A 375 40.29 -15.42 -6.37
C ASP A 375 39.64 -14.87 -7.65
N TRP A 376 40.11 -13.70 -8.09
CA TRP A 376 39.58 -13.01 -9.27
C TRP A 376 39.79 -13.81 -10.56
N ASN A 377 41.02 -14.29 -10.78
CA ASN A 377 41.39 -14.98 -12.02
C ASN A 377 40.76 -16.37 -12.14
N GLY A 378 40.68 -17.15 -11.04
CA GLY A 378 39.98 -18.43 -11.04
C GLY A 378 38.47 -18.27 -11.27
N SER A 379 37.91 -17.19 -10.74
CA SER A 379 36.51 -16.79 -11.00
C SER A 379 36.28 -16.45 -12.48
N LEU A 380 37.13 -15.60 -13.08
CA LEU A 380 37.06 -15.29 -14.52
C LEU A 380 37.15 -16.53 -15.40
N ALA A 381 38.09 -17.44 -15.11
CA ALA A 381 38.25 -18.69 -15.85
C ALA A 381 37.01 -19.58 -15.77
N THR A 382 36.38 -19.64 -14.58
CA THR A 382 35.14 -20.40 -14.37
C THR A 382 33.98 -19.81 -15.15
N LEU A 383 33.78 -18.49 -15.08
CA LEU A 383 32.74 -17.79 -15.82
C LEU A 383 32.93 -17.94 -17.34
N ALA A 384 34.16 -17.77 -17.84
CA ALA A 384 34.52 -17.97 -19.24
C ALA A 384 34.17 -19.39 -19.74
N ARG A 385 34.54 -20.41 -18.97
CA ARG A 385 34.22 -21.81 -19.29
C ARG A 385 32.71 -22.01 -19.41
N LEU A 386 31.95 -21.59 -18.41
CA LEU A 386 30.50 -21.73 -18.39
C LEU A 386 29.83 -20.96 -19.54
N ALA A 387 30.26 -19.73 -19.79
CA ALA A 387 29.73 -18.89 -20.86
C ALA A 387 29.94 -19.52 -22.24
N LYS A 388 31.15 -20.05 -22.49
CA LYS A 388 31.50 -20.72 -23.75
C LYS A 388 30.77 -22.07 -23.91
N GLN A 389 30.75 -22.89 -22.86
CA GLN A 389 30.16 -24.23 -22.88
C GLN A 389 28.66 -24.19 -23.18
N HIS A 390 27.95 -23.19 -22.65
CA HIS A 390 26.49 -23.09 -22.77
C HIS A 390 26.03 -21.99 -23.73
N ASN A 391 26.95 -21.39 -24.49
CA ASN A 391 26.69 -20.30 -25.42
C ASN A 391 25.83 -19.19 -24.78
N VAL A 392 26.27 -18.70 -23.62
CA VAL A 392 25.55 -17.70 -22.84
C VAL A 392 25.47 -16.40 -23.63
N ALA A 393 24.27 -15.82 -23.74
CA ALA A 393 24.06 -14.53 -24.39
C ALA A 393 24.00 -13.38 -23.38
N LEU A 394 23.39 -13.61 -22.22
CA LEU A 394 23.17 -12.60 -21.19
C LEU A 394 23.79 -13.02 -19.85
N VAL A 395 24.30 -12.04 -19.10
CA VAL A 395 24.71 -12.23 -17.70
C VAL A 395 23.80 -11.37 -16.82
N SER A 396 23.01 -12.00 -15.97
CA SER A 396 22.11 -11.36 -15.01
C SER A 396 22.81 -11.28 -13.65
N ILE A 397 22.98 -10.10 -13.10
CA ILE A 397 23.69 -9.87 -11.83
C ILE A 397 22.68 -9.36 -10.80
N GLY A 398 22.55 -10.03 -9.67
CA GLY A 398 21.72 -9.55 -8.56
C GLY A 398 22.23 -8.21 -8.02
N ASN A 399 21.33 -7.32 -7.60
CA ASN A 399 21.69 -5.99 -7.11
C ASN A 399 22.01 -5.93 -5.59
N GLY A 400 22.28 -7.07 -4.96
CA GLY A 400 22.60 -7.16 -3.53
C GLY A 400 24.04 -6.81 -3.15
N THR A 401 24.47 -7.39 -2.03
CA THR A 401 25.80 -7.16 -1.47
C THR A 401 26.89 -7.69 -2.41
N ALA A 402 27.88 -6.84 -2.72
CA ALA A 402 28.96 -7.10 -3.69
C ALA A 402 28.54 -7.14 -5.18
N SER A 403 27.38 -6.59 -5.52
CA SER A 403 26.89 -6.53 -6.90
C SER A 403 27.82 -5.74 -7.82
N ARG A 404 28.44 -4.65 -7.35
CA ARG A 404 29.38 -3.83 -8.13
C ARG A 404 30.67 -4.53 -8.48
N GLU A 405 31.32 -5.12 -7.48
CA GLU A 405 32.58 -5.85 -7.65
C GLU A 405 32.36 -7.04 -8.57
N THR A 406 31.16 -7.64 -8.51
CA THR A 406 30.72 -8.70 -9.41
C THR A 406 30.43 -8.17 -10.83
N ASP A 407 29.82 -7.00 -10.95
CA ASP A 407 29.59 -6.32 -12.23
C ASP A 407 30.90 -5.95 -12.94
N LYS A 408 31.91 -5.53 -12.17
CA LYS A 408 33.29 -5.31 -12.62
C LYS A 408 33.96 -6.61 -13.06
N LEU A 409 33.82 -7.69 -12.30
CA LEU A 409 34.31 -9.02 -12.69
C LEU A 409 33.74 -9.46 -14.04
N VAL A 410 32.43 -9.31 -14.24
CA VAL A 410 31.78 -9.65 -15.52
C VAL A 410 32.24 -8.71 -16.64
N GLN A 411 32.46 -7.43 -16.34
CA GLN A 411 32.98 -6.48 -17.31
C GLN A 411 34.42 -6.84 -17.76
N ASP A 412 35.28 -7.25 -16.83
CA ASP A 412 36.63 -7.72 -17.15
C ASP A 412 36.59 -8.98 -18.00
N LEU A 413 35.68 -9.92 -17.72
CA LEU A 413 35.44 -11.08 -18.57
C LEU A 413 35.05 -10.65 -20.00
N MET A 414 34.12 -9.70 -20.13
CA MET A 414 33.69 -9.17 -21.42
C MET A 414 34.83 -8.47 -22.19
N LYS A 415 35.71 -7.75 -21.49
CA LYS A 415 36.90 -7.10 -22.08
C LYS A 415 37.95 -8.13 -22.52
N GLN A 416 38.15 -9.20 -21.75
CA GLN A 416 39.11 -10.26 -22.05
C GLN A 416 38.63 -11.21 -23.16
N MET A 417 37.31 -11.40 -23.29
CA MET A 417 36.69 -12.33 -24.23
C MET A 417 35.55 -11.68 -25.05
N PRO A 418 35.84 -10.69 -25.90
CA PRO A 418 34.84 -10.00 -26.70
C PRO A 418 34.11 -10.93 -27.70
N GLU A 419 34.70 -12.07 -28.05
CA GLU A 419 34.10 -13.06 -28.95
C GLU A 419 32.85 -13.74 -28.38
N LEU A 420 32.67 -13.74 -27.06
CA LEU A 420 31.48 -14.31 -26.41
C LEU A 420 30.23 -13.43 -26.61
N LYS A 421 30.39 -12.15 -26.99
CA LYS A 421 29.30 -11.19 -27.23
C LYS A 421 28.28 -11.11 -26.08
N LEU A 422 28.75 -11.27 -24.85
CA LEU A 422 27.91 -11.21 -23.66
C LEU A 422 27.31 -9.81 -23.50
N THR A 423 26.08 -9.75 -22.99
CA THR A 423 25.50 -8.51 -22.48
C THR A 423 25.20 -8.68 -21.00
N LYS A 424 25.77 -7.83 -20.15
CA LYS A 424 25.50 -7.84 -18.70
C LYS A 424 24.34 -6.93 -18.34
N ILE A 425 23.52 -7.35 -17.38
CA ILE A 425 22.39 -6.60 -16.85
C ILE A 425 22.32 -6.83 -15.34
N VAL A 426 22.14 -5.75 -14.59
CA VAL A 426 21.83 -5.82 -13.16
C VAL A 426 20.32 -5.95 -12.98
N VAL A 427 19.88 -6.90 -12.15
CA VAL A 427 18.47 -7.14 -11.84
C VAL A 427 18.23 -7.06 -10.34
N SER A 428 17.00 -6.73 -9.97
CA SER A 428 16.59 -6.82 -8.56
C SER A 428 16.71 -8.26 -8.07
N GLU A 429 17.32 -8.47 -6.91
CA GLU A 429 17.30 -9.76 -6.19
C GLU A 429 16.15 -9.86 -5.18
N ALA A 430 15.26 -8.86 -5.11
CA ALA A 430 14.16 -8.83 -4.16
C ALA A 430 13.34 -10.13 -4.23
N GLY A 431 13.16 -10.79 -3.09
CA GLY A 431 12.46 -12.07 -2.97
C GLY A 431 13.23 -13.32 -3.43
N ALA A 432 14.43 -13.21 -4.02
CA ALA A 432 15.20 -14.37 -4.47
C ALA A 432 15.61 -15.30 -3.32
N SER A 433 15.93 -14.72 -2.14
CA SER A 433 16.20 -15.47 -0.91
C SER A 433 14.96 -16.15 -0.33
N VAL A 434 13.79 -15.51 -0.45
CA VAL A 434 12.50 -16.11 -0.04
C VAL A 434 12.13 -17.27 -0.96
N TYR A 435 12.32 -17.07 -2.27
CA TYR A 435 12.15 -18.13 -3.25
C TYR A 435 13.06 -19.32 -2.96
N SER A 436 14.36 -19.11 -2.75
CA SER A 436 15.33 -20.18 -2.60
C SER A 436 15.04 -21.09 -1.40
N ALA A 437 14.51 -20.51 -0.31
CA ALA A 437 14.09 -21.22 0.89
C ALA A 437 12.67 -21.81 0.81
N SER A 438 11.91 -21.55 -0.26
CA SER A 438 10.53 -22.00 -0.40
C SER A 438 10.41 -23.50 -0.70
N GLU A 439 9.27 -24.09 -0.32
CA GLU A 439 8.93 -25.47 -0.70
C GLU A 439 8.85 -25.67 -2.22
N LEU A 440 8.44 -24.63 -2.97
CA LEU A 440 8.37 -24.68 -4.42
C LEU A 440 9.77 -24.84 -5.01
N ALA A 441 10.74 -24.01 -4.60
CA ALA A 441 12.11 -24.13 -5.07
C ALA A 441 12.77 -25.45 -4.66
N ALA A 442 12.43 -25.97 -3.47
CA ALA A 442 12.88 -27.29 -3.02
C ALA A 442 12.32 -28.43 -3.90
N LYS A 443 11.10 -28.28 -4.45
CA LYS A 443 10.53 -29.23 -5.41
C LYS A 443 11.11 -29.07 -6.82
N GLU A 444 11.35 -27.83 -7.27
CA GLU A 444 11.98 -27.58 -8.57
C GLU A 444 13.44 -28.06 -8.61
N PHE A 445 14.17 -27.91 -7.50
CA PHE A 445 15.60 -28.24 -7.40
C PHE A 445 15.95 -28.99 -6.10
N PRO A 446 15.53 -30.27 -5.96
CA PRO A 446 15.76 -31.04 -4.72
C PRO A 446 17.23 -31.21 -4.37
N ASP A 447 18.06 -31.44 -5.40
CA ASP A 447 19.49 -31.74 -5.25
C ASP A 447 20.38 -30.49 -5.20
N LEU A 448 19.80 -29.30 -5.37
CA LEU A 448 20.53 -28.04 -5.40
C LEU A 448 20.53 -27.39 -4.01
N ASP A 449 21.70 -26.94 -3.57
CA ASP A 449 21.84 -26.17 -2.34
C ASP A 449 20.98 -24.90 -2.36
N VAL A 450 20.45 -24.51 -1.19
CA VAL A 450 19.57 -23.35 -1.04
C VAL A 450 20.22 -22.08 -1.59
N SER A 451 21.53 -21.88 -1.41
CA SER A 451 22.21 -20.68 -1.88
C SER A 451 22.27 -20.57 -3.41
N LEU A 452 22.33 -21.69 -4.13
CA LEU A 452 22.40 -21.70 -5.60
C LEU A 452 21.03 -21.48 -6.26
N ARG A 453 19.93 -21.84 -5.58
CA ARG A 453 18.56 -21.61 -6.09
C ARG A 453 18.25 -20.14 -6.31
N GLY A 454 18.84 -19.25 -5.51
CA GLY A 454 18.72 -17.79 -5.69
C GLY A 454 19.28 -17.33 -7.04
N ALA A 455 20.46 -17.83 -7.42
CA ALA A 455 21.08 -17.53 -8.72
C ALA A 455 20.23 -18.00 -9.91
N VAL A 456 19.54 -19.15 -9.77
CA VAL A 456 18.58 -19.62 -10.78
C VAL A 456 17.44 -18.61 -10.97
N SER A 457 16.89 -18.10 -9.87
CA SER A 457 15.82 -17.09 -9.91
C SER A 457 16.28 -15.79 -10.55
N ILE A 458 17.49 -15.32 -10.24
CA ILE A 458 18.10 -14.13 -10.86
C ILE A 458 18.28 -14.31 -12.38
N ALA A 459 18.65 -15.52 -12.84
CA ALA A 459 18.77 -15.81 -14.26
C ALA A 459 17.40 -15.78 -14.99
N ARG A 460 16.41 -16.50 -14.44
CA ARG A 460 15.07 -16.62 -15.02
C ARG A 460 14.28 -15.32 -15.01
N ARG A 461 14.44 -14.50 -13.98
CA ARG A 461 13.80 -13.19 -13.85
C ARG A 461 14.19 -12.24 -14.98
N LEU A 462 15.42 -12.33 -15.50
CA LEU A 462 15.83 -11.53 -16.67
C LEU A 462 15.13 -12.01 -17.96
N GLN A 463 14.92 -13.32 -18.11
CA GLN A 463 14.23 -13.88 -19.27
C GLN A 463 12.78 -13.41 -19.31
N ASP A 464 12.06 -13.60 -18.19
CA ASP A 464 10.70 -13.12 -18.00
C ASP A 464 10.44 -12.79 -16.51
N PRO A 465 10.39 -11.50 -16.14
CA PRO A 465 10.14 -11.07 -14.76
C PRO A 465 8.82 -11.59 -14.21
N LEU A 466 7.75 -11.55 -15.00
CA LEU A 466 6.41 -11.97 -14.59
C LEU A 466 6.41 -13.46 -14.24
N ALA A 467 6.94 -14.30 -15.13
CA ALA A 467 6.90 -15.75 -14.96
C ALA A 467 7.71 -16.26 -13.75
N GLU A 468 8.73 -15.51 -13.34
CA GLU A 468 9.57 -15.86 -12.19
C GLU A 468 9.05 -15.23 -10.89
N LEU A 469 8.61 -13.97 -10.89
CA LEU A 469 8.15 -13.28 -9.67
C LEU A 469 6.84 -13.86 -9.13
N VAL A 470 5.95 -14.40 -9.97
CA VAL A 470 4.70 -15.06 -9.53
C VAL A 470 4.92 -16.32 -8.69
N LYS A 471 6.14 -16.87 -8.68
CA LYS A 471 6.51 -18.03 -7.85
C LYS A 471 6.74 -17.64 -6.38
N ILE A 472 6.84 -16.35 -6.10
CA ILE A 472 7.10 -15.79 -4.79
C ILE A 472 5.78 -15.29 -4.20
N ASP A 473 5.60 -15.41 -2.89
CA ASP A 473 4.51 -14.74 -2.20
C ASP A 473 4.62 -13.22 -2.46
N PRO A 474 3.61 -12.55 -3.07
CA PRO A 474 3.71 -11.15 -3.48
C PRO A 474 4.11 -10.20 -2.36
N LYS A 475 3.64 -10.45 -1.13
CA LYS A 475 4.01 -9.62 0.04
C LYS A 475 5.45 -9.83 0.53
N SER A 476 6.14 -10.85 0.02
CA SER A 476 7.55 -11.10 0.28
C SER A 476 8.47 -10.51 -0.78
N ILE A 477 7.91 -9.98 -1.87
CA ILE A 477 8.64 -9.16 -2.83
C ILE A 477 8.79 -7.78 -2.20
N GLY A 478 10.03 -7.33 -1.96
CA GLY A 478 10.30 -6.03 -1.37
C GLY A 478 9.97 -4.90 -2.34
N VAL A 479 8.82 -4.24 -2.14
CA VAL A 479 8.28 -3.19 -3.01
C VAL A 479 8.14 -1.84 -2.31
N GLY A 480 8.60 -1.73 -1.07
CA GLY A 480 8.29 -0.61 -0.20
C GLY A 480 9.13 -0.53 1.07
N GLN A 481 9.46 0.69 1.49
CA GLN A 481 9.85 0.92 2.88
C GLN A 481 8.63 0.69 3.79
N TYR A 482 8.86 0.16 5.00
CA TYR A 482 7.81 -0.11 6.00
C TYR A 482 6.76 -1.15 5.57
N GLN A 483 7.01 -1.93 4.52
CA GLN A 483 6.09 -2.98 4.04
C GLN A 483 5.71 -4.01 5.11
N HIS A 484 6.59 -4.27 6.08
CA HIS A 484 6.31 -5.16 7.21
C HIS A 484 5.55 -4.49 8.36
N ASP A 485 5.45 -3.15 8.35
CA ASP A 485 4.83 -2.36 9.40
C ASP A 485 3.36 -2.00 9.08
N VAL A 486 2.87 -2.29 7.86
CA VAL A 486 1.47 -2.08 7.46
C VAL A 486 0.59 -3.32 7.72
N ASN A 487 -0.73 -3.17 7.60
CA ASN A 487 -1.67 -4.28 7.67
C ASN A 487 -1.37 -5.38 6.63
N GLN A 488 -0.83 -6.50 7.11
CA GLN A 488 -0.37 -7.61 6.25
C GLN A 488 -1.50 -8.31 5.48
N ARG A 489 -2.74 -8.24 5.96
CA ARG A 489 -3.89 -8.83 5.25
C ARG A 489 -4.31 -7.97 4.06
N GLU A 490 -4.42 -6.67 4.28
CA GLU A 490 -4.74 -5.71 3.22
C GLU A 490 -3.62 -5.64 2.17
N LEU A 491 -2.36 -5.69 2.61
CA LEU A 491 -1.19 -5.80 1.74
C LEU A 491 -1.28 -7.04 0.85
N ALA A 492 -1.48 -8.22 1.43
CA ALA A 492 -1.57 -9.47 0.66
C ALA A 492 -2.69 -9.40 -0.38
N ARG A 493 -3.90 -9.00 0.02
CA ARG A 493 -5.05 -8.85 -0.89
C ARG A 493 -4.74 -7.91 -2.06
N THR A 494 -4.13 -6.75 -1.77
CA THR A 494 -3.82 -5.74 -2.79
C THR A 494 -2.75 -6.23 -3.76
N LEU A 495 -1.67 -6.82 -3.25
CA LEU A 495 -0.59 -7.33 -4.09
C LEU A 495 -1.01 -8.56 -4.90
N ASP A 496 -1.86 -9.43 -4.34
CA ASP A 496 -2.46 -10.55 -5.08
C ASP A 496 -3.33 -10.06 -6.24
N ALA A 497 -4.13 -9.00 -6.03
CA ALA A 497 -4.94 -8.38 -7.08
C ALA A 497 -4.05 -7.79 -8.20
N VAL A 498 -2.96 -7.10 -7.85
CA VAL A 498 -1.99 -6.59 -8.83
C VAL A 498 -1.36 -7.72 -9.64
N VAL A 499 -1.01 -8.84 -9.00
CA VAL A 499 -0.46 -10.01 -9.70
C VAL A 499 -1.50 -10.60 -10.66
N GLU A 500 -2.75 -10.74 -10.24
CA GLU A 500 -3.84 -11.20 -11.10
C GLU A 500 -4.00 -10.27 -12.31
N ASP A 501 -4.03 -8.94 -12.10
CA ASP A 501 -4.19 -7.96 -13.16
C ASP A 501 -3.03 -8.04 -14.17
N CYS A 502 -1.77 -8.09 -13.70
CA CYS A 502 -0.59 -8.20 -14.55
C CYS A 502 -0.57 -9.50 -15.37
N VAL A 503 -0.88 -10.64 -14.73
CA VAL A 503 -0.88 -11.95 -15.41
C VAL A 503 -1.95 -12.02 -16.50
N ASN A 504 -3.15 -11.52 -16.22
CA ASN A 504 -4.26 -11.53 -17.18
C ASN A 504 -4.10 -10.45 -18.26
N ALA A 505 -3.48 -9.32 -17.93
CA ALA A 505 -3.08 -8.30 -18.90
C ALA A 505 -2.10 -8.90 -19.93
N VAL A 506 -1.03 -9.55 -19.46
CA VAL A 506 -0.02 -10.16 -20.32
C VAL A 506 -0.54 -11.40 -21.04
N GLY A 507 -1.37 -12.23 -20.41
CA GLY A 507 -1.84 -13.52 -20.92
C GLY A 507 -0.78 -14.62 -20.82
N VAL A 508 -1.22 -15.88 -20.79
CA VAL A 508 -0.37 -17.02 -20.42
C VAL A 508 -0.42 -18.10 -21.48
N ASP A 509 0.73 -18.54 -22.01
CA ASP A 509 0.79 -19.73 -22.87
C ASP A 509 0.60 -20.99 -22.02
N VAL A 510 -0.54 -21.66 -22.21
CA VAL A 510 -0.92 -22.82 -21.39
C VAL A 510 0.00 -24.02 -21.58
N ASN A 511 0.72 -24.08 -22.71
CA ASN A 511 1.61 -25.20 -23.02
C ASN A 511 3.00 -25.06 -22.40
N THR A 512 3.38 -23.86 -21.96
CA THR A 512 4.71 -23.60 -21.39
C THR A 512 4.67 -23.07 -19.97
N ALA A 513 3.54 -22.48 -19.55
CA ALA A 513 3.39 -21.90 -18.23
C ALA A 513 3.55 -22.91 -17.09
N SER A 514 4.11 -22.41 -16.00
CA SER A 514 4.24 -23.10 -14.72
C SER A 514 2.90 -23.09 -13.97
N ALA A 515 2.70 -24.04 -13.06
CA ALA A 515 1.52 -24.06 -12.21
C ALA A 515 1.34 -22.76 -11.38
N PRO A 516 2.38 -22.15 -10.78
CA PRO A 516 2.23 -20.87 -10.09
C PRO A 516 1.72 -19.74 -10.99
N LEU A 517 2.18 -19.66 -12.25
CA LEU A 517 1.69 -18.65 -13.20
C LEU A 517 0.23 -18.90 -13.59
N LEU A 518 -0.13 -20.15 -13.90
CA LEU A 518 -1.50 -20.55 -14.22
C LEU A 518 -2.46 -20.29 -13.06
N ALA A 519 -2.02 -20.44 -11.81
CA ALA A 519 -2.86 -20.20 -10.64
C ALA A 519 -3.30 -18.73 -10.47
N ARG A 520 -2.66 -17.80 -11.20
CA ARG A 520 -2.99 -16.37 -11.21
C ARG A 520 -3.88 -15.96 -12.39
N VAL A 521 -4.22 -16.89 -13.29
CA VAL A 521 -5.14 -16.64 -14.40
C VAL A 521 -6.57 -16.58 -13.86
N SER A 522 -7.36 -15.64 -14.39
CA SER A 522 -8.79 -15.48 -14.07
C SER A 522 -9.53 -16.82 -14.08
N GLY A 523 -10.28 -17.09 -13.02
CA GLY A 523 -11.06 -18.31 -12.86
C GLY A 523 -10.25 -19.56 -12.47
N LEU A 524 -8.91 -19.52 -12.49
CA LEU A 524 -8.07 -20.62 -12.05
C LEU A 524 -7.67 -20.49 -10.59
N ASN A 525 -7.18 -21.60 -10.03
CA ASN A 525 -6.60 -21.68 -8.70
C ASN A 525 -5.46 -22.70 -8.71
N THR A 526 -4.77 -22.87 -7.58
CA THR A 526 -3.63 -23.78 -7.44
C THR A 526 -3.94 -25.23 -7.85
N VAL A 527 -5.17 -25.71 -7.58
CA VAL A 527 -5.58 -27.07 -7.92
C VAL A 527 -5.78 -27.22 -9.43
N LEU A 528 -6.50 -26.29 -10.06
CA LEU A 528 -6.73 -26.30 -11.50
C LEU A 528 -5.44 -26.11 -12.29
N ALA A 529 -4.58 -25.19 -11.85
CA ALA A 529 -3.27 -24.98 -12.45
C ALA A 529 -2.42 -26.25 -12.46
N ARG A 530 -2.38 -26.99 -11.34
CA ARG A 530 -1.71 -28.29 -11.26
C ARG A 530 -2.35 -29.29 -12.22
N ASN A 531 -3.69 -29.41 -12.23
CA ASN A 531 -4.39 -30.34 -13.12
C ASN A 531 -4.14 -30.04 -14.60
N ILE A 532 -4.00 -28.77 -15.01
CA ILE A 532 -3.65 -28.38 -16.38
C ILE A 532 -2.25 -28.90 -16.74
N VAL A 533 -1.28 -28.69 -15.86
CA VAL A 533 0.11 -29.16 -16.06
C VAL A 533 0.14 -30.69 -16.12
N GLU A 534 -0.48 -31.38 -15.16
CA GLU A 534 -0.57 -32.86 -15.14
C GLU A 534 -1.25 -33.40 -16.41
N TYR A 535 -2.31 -32.74 -16.88
CA TYR A 535 -2.98 -33.14 -18.12
C TYR A 535 -2.07 -32.99 -19.33
N ARG A 536 -1.38 -31.85 -19.45
CA ARG A 536 -0.42 -31.58 -20.54
C ARG A 536 0.75 -32.56 -20.53
N ASP A 537 1.27 -32.88 -19.36
CA ASP A 537 2.40 -33.81 -19.23
C ASP A 537 1.99 -35.24 -19.60
N ALA A 538 0.74 -35.65 -19.31
CA ALA A 538 0.22 -36.98 -19.63
C ALA A 538 -0.31 -37.11 -21.08
N ASN A 539 -0.85 -36.05 -21.68
CA ASN A 539 -1.56 -36.10 -22.98
C ASN A 539 -0.85 -35.33 -24.09
N GLY A 540 0.24 -34.62 -23.78
CA GLY A 540 0.91 -33.69 -24.69
C GLY A 540 0.31 -32.29 -24.68
N ALA A 541 0.86 -31.42 -25.52
CA ALA A 541 0.43 -30.02 -25.64
C ALA A 541 -1.04 -29.90 -26.09
N PHE A 542 -1.75 -28.90 -25.56
CA PHE A 542 -3.10 -28.55 -25.99
C PHE A 542 -3.06 -27.96 -27.42
N ALA A 543 -3.81 -28.57 -28.34
CA ALA A 543 -3.91 -28.13 -29.73
C ALA A 543 -4.86 -26.93 -29.93
N ASN A 544 -5.84 -26.76 -29.04
CA ASN A 544 -6.80 -25.66 -29.06
C ASN A 544 -7.46 -25.46 -27.69
N ARG A 545 -8.09 -24.31 -27.46
CA ARG A 545 -8.71 -23.95 -26.16
C ARG A 545 -9.79 -24.95 -25.75
N ASN A 546 -10.57 -25.48 -26.69
CA ASN A 546 -11.62 -26.45 -26.38
C ASN A 546 -11.08 -27.74 -25.73
N ALA A 547 -9.82 -28.09 -25.97
CA ALA A 547 -9.17 -29.22 -25.30
C ALA A 547 -9.05 -29.02 -23.77
N LEU A 548 -9.03 -27.78 -23.28
CA LEU A 548 -8.98 -27.47 -21.84
C LEU A 548 -10.22 -27.99 -21.09
N LYS A 549 -11.37 -28.13 -21.74
CA LYS A 549 -12.58 -28.71 -21.13
C LYS A 549 -12.41 -30.19 -20.74
N LYS A 550 -11.37 -30.86 -21.23
CA LYS A 550 -11.02 -32.24 -20.84
C LYS A 550 -10.21 -32.30 -19.54
N VAL A 551 -9.74 -31.17 -19.02
CA VAL A 551 -8.95 -31.12 -17.79
C VAL A 551 -9.88 -31.39 -16.59
N PRO A 552 -9.50 -32.30 -15.67
CA PRO A 552 -10.32 -32.61 -14.50
C PRO A 552 -10.67 -31.37 -13.68
N ARG A 553 -11.96 -31.22 -13.35
CA ARG A 553 -12.56 -30.11 -12.56
C ARG A 553 -12.59 -28.75 -13.26
N LEU A 554 -12.15 -28.65 -14.51
CA LEU A 554 -12.29 -27.44 -15.32
C LEU A 554 -13.69 -27.43 -15.96
N GLY A 555 -14.66 -26.88 -15.23
CA GLY A 555 -16.05 -26.76 -15.67
C GLY A 555 -16.29 -25.59 -16.64
N ASP A 556 -17.49 -25.50 -17.20
CA ASP A 556 -17.83 -24.47 -18.20
C ASP A 556 -17.67 -23.04 -17.66
N LYS A 557 -18.02 -22.78 -16.40
CA LYS A 557 -17.84 -21.45 -15.80
C LYS A 557 -16.36 -21.09 -15.67
N THR A 558 -15.53 -22.03 -15.20
CA THR A 558 -14.07 -21.84 -15.13
C THR A 558 -13.48 -21.62 -16.53
N PHE A 559 -13.95 -22.39 -17.52
CA PHE A 559 -13.54 -22.21 -18.91
C PHE A 559 -13.91 -20.82 -19.43
N GLU A 560 -15.12 -20.34 -19.18
CA GLU A 560 -15.55 -18.98 -19.52
C GLU A 560 -14.61 -17.94 -18.91
N GLN A 561 -14.29 -18.05 -17.62
CA GLN A 561 -13.43 -17.06 -16.96
C GLN A 561 -11.98 -17.09 -17.50
N ALA A 562 -11.43 -18.28 -17.77
CA ALA A 562 -10.00 -18.44 -18.07
C ALA A 562 -9.65 -18.40 -19.57
N ALA A 563 -10.54 -18.83 -20.46
CA ALA A 563 -10.15 -19.20 -21.83
C ALA A 563 -9.54 -18.05 -22.63
N GLY A 564 -10.05 -16.82 -22.48
CA GLY A 564 -9.50 -15.66 -23.19
C GLY A 564 -8.13 -15.21 -22.69
N PHE A 565 -7.68 -15.67 -21.52
CA PHE A 565 -6.37 -15.34 -20.94
C PHE A 565 -5.32 -16.44 -21.18
N LEU A 566 -5.77 -17.67 -21.47
CA LEU A 566 -4.93 -18.79 -21.87
C LEU A 566 -4.70 -18.77 -23.38
N ARG A 567 -3.43 -18.75 -23.79
CA ARG A 567 -3.00 -18.75 -25.19
C ARG A 567 -2.43 -20.10 -25.59
N ILE A 568 -2.56 -20.41 -26.87
CA ILE A 568 -1.93 -21.55 -27.54
C ILE A 568 -1.28 -21.00 -28.81
N ASN A 569 0.05 -20.85 -28.79
CA ASN A 569 0.80 -20.20 -29.85
C ASN A 569 0.86 -21.02 -31.14
N ASP A 570 1.10 -22.34 -31.01
CA ASP A 570 1.27 -23.28 -32.12
C ASP A 570 0.05 -24.22 -32.29
N GLY A 571 -1.16 -23.69 -32.07
CA GLY A 571 -2.42 -24.46 -32.12
C GLY A 571 -3.06 -24.58 -33.50
N ASP A 572 -4.08 -25.43 -33.60
CA ASP A 572 -4.85 -25.65 -34.84
C ASP A 572 -5.67 -24.41 -35.23
N ASN A 573 -6.17 -23.67 -34.23
CA ASN A 573 -6.95 -22.47 -34.42
C ASN A 573 -6.09 -21.21 -34.16
N PRO A 574 -5.79 -20.40 -35.19
CA PRO A 574 -5.00 -19.19 -35.02
C PRO A 574 -5.57 -18.18 -34.00
N LEU A 575 -6.88 -18.17 -33.75
CA LEU A 575 -7.47 -17.27 -32.74
C LEU A 575 -7.02 -17.59 -31.32
N ASP A 576 -6.59 -18.81 -31.03
CA ASP A 576 -6.20 -19.23 -29.69
C ASP A 576 -4.87 -18.58 -29.24
N ARG A 577 -4.11 -17.94 -30.15
CA ARG A 577 -2.94 -17.11 -29.81
C ARG A 577 -3.30 -15.66 -29.48
N SER A 578 -4.56 -15.26 -29.67
CA SER A 578 -5.07 -13.90 -29.43
C SER A 578 -5.82 -13.79 -28.10
N SER A 579 -6.18 -12.57 -27.71
CA SER A 579 -7.07 -12.32 -26.56
C SER A 579 -8.56 -12.41 -26.94
N VAL A 580 -8.92 -12.78 -28.17
CA VAL A 580 -10.32 -12.99 -28.57
C VAL A 580 -10.90 -14.15 -27.77
N HIS A 581 -11.97 -13.92 -27.02
CA HIS A 581 -12.63 -14.98 -26.25
C HIS A 581 -13.34 -15.99 -27.17
N PRO A 582 -13.35 -17.32 -26.86
CA PRO A 582 -14.06 -18.31 -27.66
C PRO A 582 -15.54 -18.03 -27.91
N GLU A 583 -16.22 -17.34 -26.98
CA GLU A 583 -17.63 -16.92 -27.14
C GLU A 583 -17.84 -15.98 -28.35
N ALA A 584 -16.79 -15.24 -28.74
CA ALA A 584 -16.84 -14.26 -29.82
C ALA A 584 -16.26 -14.80 -31.15
N TYR A 585 -15.89 -16.08 -31.24
CA TYR A 585 -15.42 -16.69 -32.50
C TYR A 585 -16.44 -16.58 -33.65
N PRO A 586 -17.77 -16.69 -33.42
CA PRO A 586 -18.76 -16.43 -34.46
C PRO A 586 -18.74 -14.99 -35.00
N VAL A 587 -18.36 -14.00 -34.18
CA VAL A 587 -18.18 -12.60 -34.62
C VAL A 587 -17.03 -12.51 -35.61
N VAL A 588 -15.90 -13.13 -35.30
CA VAL A 588 -14.74 -13.20 -36.20
C VAL A 588 -15.13 -13.87 -37.51
N GLN A 589 -15.88 -14.97 -37.48
CA GLN A 589 -16.31 -15.65 -38.69
C GLN A 589 -17.13 -14.72 -39.61
N ARG A 590 -18.07 -13.94 -39.07
CA ARG A 590 -18.82 -12.92 -39.84
C ARG A 590 -17.91 -11.85 -40.45
N ILE A 591 -16.86 -11.45 -39.75
CA ILE A 591 -15.85 -10.52 -40.28
C ILE A 591 -15.12 -11.15 -41.47
N LEU A 592 -14.67 -12.40 -41.34
CA LEU A 592 -13.98 -13.16 -42.39
C LEU A 592 -14.86 -13.35 -43.64
N ASP A 593 -16.14 -13.64 -43.45
CA ASP A 593 -17.11 -13.81 -44.53
C ASP A 593 -17.34 -12.49 -45.30
N ALA A 594 -17.37 -11.35 -44.58
CA ALA A 594 -17.53 -10.03 -45.18
C ALA A 594 -16.33 -9.61 -46.03
N ILE A 595 -15.11 -9.93 -45.60
CA ILE A 595 -13.87 -9.64 -46.35
C ILE A 595 -13.53 -10.71 -47.39
N LYS A 596 -14.20 -11.88 -47.34
CA LYS A 596 -13.99 -13.03 -48.23
C LYS A 596 -12.53 -13.52 -48.23
N LYS A 597 -11.91 -13.59 -47.05
CA LYS A 597 -10.53 -14.07 -46.84
C LYS A 597 -10.48 -15.08 -45.70
N GLY A 598 -9.50 -15.98 -45.75
CA GLY A 598 -9.24 -16.90 -44.64
C GLY A 598 -8.61 -16.21 -43.45
N LEU A 599 -8.79 -16.79 -42.25
CA LEU A 599 -8.24 -16.23 -41.01
C LEU A 599 -6.73 -15.98 -41.07
N ARG A 600 -5.97 -16.90 -41.67
CA ARG A 600 -4.51 -16.79 -41.81
C ARG A 600 -4.06 -15.62 -42.69
N ASP A 601 -4.90 -15.17 -43.63
CA ASP A 601 -4.58 -14.05 -44.54
C ASP A 601 -4.86 -12.68 -43.91
N VAL A 602 -5.62 -12.67 -42.81
CA VAL A 602 -6.17 -11.47 -42.16
C VAL A 602 -5.43 -11.17 -40.87
N MET A 603 -5.09 -12.23 -40.12
CA MET A 603 -4.45 -12.11 -38.83
C MET A 603 -3.02 -11.57 -38.95
N GLY A 604 -2.73 -10.44 -38.30
CA GLY A 604 -1.45 -9.72 -38.45
C GLY A 604 -1.40 -8.78 -39.66
N ASN A 605 -2.48 -8.71 -40.47
CA ASN A 605 -2.51 -7.92 -41.70
C ASN A 605 -3.44 -6.71 -41.58
N ARG A 606 -2.86 -5.57 -41.22
CA ARG A 606 -3.59 -4.30 -41.06
C ARG A 606 -4.34 -3.86 -42.32
N GLU A 607 -3.81 -4.15 -43.51
CA GLU A 607 -4.47 -3.75 -44.76
C GLU A 607 -5.75 -4.55 -45.02
N ALA A 608 -5.79 -5.82 -44.61
CA ALA A 608 -6.96 -6.68 -44.77
C ALA A 608 -8.15 -6.23 -43.91
N LEU A 609 -7.89 -5.51 -42.80
CA LEU A 609 -8.91 -4.99 -41.89
C LEU A 609 -9.30 -3.54 -42.18
N ARG A 610 -8.60 -2.87 -43.11
CA ARG A 610 -8.77 -1.44 -43.40
C ARG A 610 -10.13 -1.18 -44.04
N GLY A 611 -10.85 -0.19 -43.51
CA GLY A 611 -12.16 0.23 -44.03
C GLY A 611 -13.36 -0.56 -43.50
N LEU A 612 -13.14 -1.50 -42.58
CA LEU A 612 -14.23 -2.14 -41.85
C LEU A 612 -14.83 -1.16 -40.82
N SER A 613 -16.16 -1.13 -40.77
CA SER A 613 -16.92 -0.42 -39.73
C SER A 613 -17.29 -1.42 -38.64
N PRO A 614 -16.79 -1.28 -37.41
CA PRO A 614 -17.08 -2.19 -36.30
C PRO A 614 -18.58 -2.36 -36.03
N GLU A 615 -19.36 -1.30 -36.25
CA GLU A 615 -20.82 -1.26 -36.03
C GLU A 615 -21.58 -2.28 -36.89
N LYS A 616 -21.00 -2.76 -38.00
CA LYS A 616 -21.62 -3.78 -38.86
C LYS A 616 -21.56 -5.20 -38.30
N PHE A 617 -20.71 -5.43 -37.30
CA PHE A 617 -20.47 -6.76 -36.73
C PHE A 617 -20.99 -6.90 -35.30
N THR A 618 -21.63 -5.86 -34.77
CA THR A 618 -22.30 -5.92 -33.46
C THR A 618 -23.58 -6.76 -33.52
N ASP A 619 -23.98 -7.32 -32.38
CA ASP A 619 -25.27 -7.99 -32.18
C ASP A 619 -25.81 -7.75 -30.76
N GLU A 620 -26.84 -8.48 -30.35
CA GLU A 620 -27.46 -8.36 -29.02
C GLU A 620 -26.51 -8.75 -27.87
N SER A 621 -25.54 -9.64 -28.13
CA SER A 621 -24.58 -10.14 -27.14
C SER A 621 -23.25 -9.38 -27.16
N PHE A 622 -22.78 -9.01 -28.36
CA PHE A 622 -21.48 -8.37 -28.58
C PHE A 622 -21.65 -6.97 -29.16
N GLY A 623 -21.36 -5.97 -28.32
CA GLY A 623 -21.45 -4.57 -28.69
C GLY A 623 -20.19 -4.03 -29.36
N LEU A 624 -20.22 -2.71 -29.56
CA LEU A 624 -19.15 -1.97 -30.21
C LEU A 624 -17.78 -2.09 -29.52
N PRO A 625 -17.66 -2.05 -28.18
CA PRO A 625 -16.38 -2.25 -27.49
C PRO A 625 -15.74 -3.59 -27.84
N THR A 626 -16.49 -4.70 -27.73
CA THR A 626 -15.97 -6.04 -28.02
C THR A 626 -15.52 -6.18 -29.47
N VAL A 627 -16.31 -5.71 -30.45
CA VAL A 627 -15.92 -5.79 -31.86
C VAL A 627 -14.64 -4.99 -32.15
N ARG A 628 -14.45 -3.82 -31.53
CA ARG A 628 -13.22 -3.03 -31.68
C ARG A 628 -12.00 -3.75 -31.14
N ASP A 629 -12.13 -4.39 -29.97
CA ASP A 629 -11.06 -5.19 -29.38
C ASP A 629 -10.71 -6.39 -30.27
N ILE A 630 -11.72 -7.07 -30.82
CA ILE A 630 -11.52 -8.17 -31.78
C ILE A 630 -10.73 -7.70 -33.00
N LEU A 631 -11.07 -6.56 -33.60
CA LEU A 631 -10.34 -6.02 -34.74
C LEU A 631 -8.89 -5.67 -34.38
N SER A 632 -8.66 -5.12 -33.19
CA SER A 632 -7.30 -4.83 -32.69
C SER A 632 -6.49 -6.12 -32.49
N GLU A 633 -7.11 -7.18 -31.95
CA GLU A 633 -6.48 -8.50 -31.78
C GLU A 633 -6.23 -9.21 -33.11
N LEU A 634 -7.09 -9.05 -34.12
CA LEU A 634 -6.83 -9.54 -35.47
C LEU A 634 -5.66 -8.79 -36.12
N GLU A 635 -5.51 -7.48 -35.86
CA GLU A 635 -4.38 -6.69 -36.36
C GLU A 635 -3.07 -7.11 -35.67
N LYS A 636 -3.07 -7.28 -34.34
CA LYS A 636 -1.88 -7.60 -33.53
C LYS A 636 -2.24 -8.64 -32.46
N PRO A 637 -2.20 -9.94 -32.81
CA PRO A 637 -2.68 -10.98 -31.92
C PRO A 637 -1.82 -11.19 -30.70
N GLY A 638 -2.45 -11.27 -29.53
CA GLY A 638 -1.74 -11.60 -28.30
C GLY A 638 -0.63 -10.61 -27.98
N ARG A 639 -0.83 -9.34 -28.36
CA ARG A 639 0.16 -8.28 -28.17
C ARG A 639 0.54 -8.21 -26.69
N ASP A 640 1.83 -8.38 -26.42
CA ASP A 640 2.38 -8.19 -25.08
C ASP A 640 2.24 -6.70 -24.68
N PRO A 641 1.60 -6.38 -23.53
CA PRO A 641 1.49 -5.00 -23.06
C PRO A 641 2.80 -4.44 -22.50
N ARG A 642 3.81 -5.28 -22.26
CA ARG A 642 5.10 -4.89 -21.69
C ARG A 642 5.98 -4.13 -22.71
N PRO A 643 6.88 -3.24 -22.26
CA PRO A 643 7.78 -2.51 -23.14
C PRO A 643 8.86 -3.40 -23.75
N GLU A 644 9.52 -2.89 -24.80
CA GLU A 644 10.71 -3.54 -25.36
C GLU A 644 11.91 -3.44 -24.42
N PHE A 645 12.72 -4.51 -24.38
CA PHE A 645 13.88 -4.62 -23.49
C PHE A 645 15.01 -3.66 -23.87
N LYS A 646 15.56 -2.94 -22.88
CA LYS A 646 16.69 -2.00 -23.00
C LYS A 646 17.66 -2.15 -21.82
N THR A 647 18.95 -1.87 -22.05
CA THR A 647 20.01 -2.02 -21.03
C THR A 647 20.52 -0.66 -20.55
N ALA A 648 20.75 -0.52 -19.24
CA ALA A 648 21.40 0.65 -18.62
C ALA A 648 22.93 0.54 -18.67
N THR A 649 23.62 1.69 -18.59
CA THR A 649 25.09 1.75 -18.49
C THR A 649 25.53 2.60 -17.31
N PHE A 650 26.17 1.97 -16.30
CA PHE A 650 26.74 2.68 -15.14
C PHE A 650 28.13 3.26 -15.44
N GLN A 651 28.48 4.35 -14.75
CA GLN A 651 29.77 5.04 -14.90
C GLN A 651 30.90 4.31 -14.14
N GLU A 652 32.04 4.10 -14.80
CA GLU A 652 33.23 3.45 -14.20
C GLU A 652 33.85 4.32 -13.08
N GLY A 653 34.27 3.69 -11.97
CA GLY A 653 35.11 4.32 -10.93
C GLY A 653 34.40 4.95 -9.72
N VAL A 654 33.07 4.90 -9.63
CA VAL A 654 32.29 5.39 -8.47
C VAL A 654 31.69 4.18 -7.76
N GLU A 655 32.34 3.60 -6.74
CA GLU A 655 31.98 2.27 -6.20
C GLU A 655 31.32 2.35 -4.81
N ASP A 656 31.79 3.25 -3.95
CA ASP A 656 31.30 3.45 -2.59
C ASP A 656 30.62 4.82 -2.41
N VAL A 657 29.81 4.96 -1.35
CA VAL A 657 29.22 6.26 -0.96
C VAL A 657 30.29 7.34 -0.77
N LYS A 658 31.51 6.94 -0.39
CA LYS A 658 32.67 7.83 -0.20
C LYS A 658 33.24 8.38 -1.51
N ASP A 659 32.98 7.70 -2.62
CA ASP A 659 33.46 8.12 -3.94
C ASP A 659 32.53 9.18 -4.57
N LEU A 660 31.33 9.33 -4.00
CA LEU A 660 30.37 10.32 -4.44
C LEU A 660 30.81 11.72 -4.03
N GLN A 661 30.88 12.60 -5.03
CA GLN A 661 31.06 14.03 -4.81
C GLN A 661 29.78 14.76 -5.23
N PRO A 662 29.31 15.73 -4.42
CA PRO A 662 28.23 16.61 -4.84
C PRO A 662 28.55 17.25 -6.20
N GLY A 663 27.61 17.17 -7.14
CA GLY A 663 27.71 17.66 -8.52
C GLY A 663 27.91 16.58 -9.57
N MET A 664 28.29 15.35 -9.20
CA MET A 664 28.43 14.23 -10.14
C MET A 664 27.09 13.89 -10.81
N VAL A 665 27.10 13.65 -12.13
CA VAL A 665 25.92 13.19 -12.89
C VAL A 665 26.12 11.73 -13.23
N LEU A 666 25.22 10.88 -12.74
CA LEU A 666 25.27 9.43 -12.86
C LEU A 666 23.99 8.91 -13.54
N GLU A 667 24.12 7.77 -14.21
CA GLU A 667 22.96 6.99 -14.63
C GLU A 667 22.61 6.01 -13.50
N GLY A 668 21.32 5.91 -13.18
CA GLY A 668 20.82 5.03 -12.13
C GLY A 668 19.49 4.41 -12.52
N VAL A 669 19.10 3.37 -11.79
CA VAL A 669 17.83 2.67 -11.97
C VAL A 669 16.92 3.01 -10.79
N VAL A 670 15.70 3.45 -11.08
CA VAL A 670 14.69 3.69 -10.03
C VAL A 670 14.35 2.34 -9.38
N THR A 671 14.67 2.18 -8.11
CA THR A 671 14.38 0.95 -7.34
C THR A 671 12.97 0.96 -6.80
N ASN A 672 12.50 2.14 -6.37
CA ASN A 672 11.22 2.32 -5.69
C ASN A 672 10.71 3.75 -5.91
N VAL A 673 9.41 3.91 -6.15
CA VAL A 673 8.76 5.22 -6.17
C VAL A 673 7.91 5.36 -4.91
N ALA A 674 8.10 6.47 -4.19
CA ALA A 674 7.36 6.81 -2.98
C ALA A 674 6.55 8.10 -3.20
N ALA A 675 5.59 8.39 -2.31
CA ALA A 675 4.78 9.62 -2.41
C ALA A 675 5.63 10.92 -2.34
N PHE A 676 6.79 10.87 -1.68
CA PHE A 676 7.68 12.02 -1.46
C PHE A 676 8.87 12.08 -2.42
N GLY A 677 9.01 11.14 -3.35
CA GLY A 677 10.16 11.07 -4.25
C GLY A 677 10.39 9.69 -4.85
N ALA A 678 11.56 9.49 -5.44
CA ALA A 678 11.98 8.20 -5.98
C ALA A 678 13.36 7.81 -5.43
N PHE A 679 13.51 6.53 -5.12
CA PHE A 679 14.77 5.93 -4.75
C PHE A 679 15.45 5.43 -6.03
N VAL A 680 16.70 5.84 -6.20
CA VAL A 680 17.50 5.54 -7.39
C VAL A 680 18.77 4.85 -6.95
N ASP A 681 18.98 3.66 -7.47
CA ASP A 681 20.23 2.94 -7.38
C ASP A 681 21.19 3.49 -8.44
N ILE A 682 22.18 4.26 -7.96
CA ILE A 682 23.33 4.73 -8.74
C ILE A 682 24.54 3.79 -8.59
N GLY A 683 24.27 2.62 -8.01
CA GLY A 683 25.15 1.49 -7.84
C GLY A 683 25.93 1.46 -6.53
N VAL A 684 25.88 2.45 -5.63
CA VAL A 684 26.81 2.51 -4.46
C VAL A 684 26.33 1.75 -3.21
N HIS A 685 25.57 0.66 -3.40
CA HIS A 685 24.95 -0.17 -2.35
C HIS A 685 23.97 0.57 -1.41
N GLN A 686 23.64 1.80 -1.74
CA GLN A 686 22.71 2.64 -1.01
C GLN A 686 21.91 3.45 -2.02
N ASP A 687 20.59 3.28 -1.99
CA ASP A 687 19.70 4.07 -2.84
C ASP A 687 19.80 5.55 -2.45
N GLY A 688 19.92 6.41 -3.45
CA GLY A 688 19.78 7.84 -3.29
C GLY A 688 18.33 8.27 -3.44
N LEU A 689 17.92 9.26 -2.66
CA LEU A 689 16.57 9.82 -2.72
C LEU A 689 16.55 11.03 -3.65
N VAL A 690 15.77 10.94 -4.73
CA VAL A 690 15.31 12.10 -5.50
C VAL A 690 14.00 12.58 -4.90
N HIS A 691 14.01 13.73 -4.22
CA HIS A 691 12.77 14.31 -3.67
C HIS A 691 11.79 14.69 -4.79
N ILE A 692 10.48 14.67 -4.51
CA ILE A 692 9.44 14.94 -5.52
C ILE A 692 9.63 16.27 -6.27
N SER A 693 10.09 17.31 -5.57
CA SER A 693 10.40 18.62 -6.16
C SER A 693 11.64 18.64 -7.07
N ALA A 694 12.47 17.60 -6.98
CA ALA A 694 13.71 17.42 -7.73
C ALA A 694 13.55 16.40 -8.88
N LEU A 695 12.35 15.84 -9.08
CA LEU A 695 12.06 14.91 -10.19
C LEU A 695 11.93 15.63 -11.54
N SER A 696 11.45 16.87 -11.55
CA SER A 696 11.18 17.62 -12.77
C SER A 696 11.31 19.14 -12.58
N ASN A 697 11.56 19.85 -13.67
CA ASN A 697 11.53 21.33 -13.71
C ASN A 697 10.10 21.90 -13.63
N LYS A 698 9.06 21.05 -13.73
CA LYS A 698 7.65 21.42 -13.53
C LYS A 698 7.17 20.93 -12.16
N PHE A 699 6.08 21.52 -11.65
CA PHE A 699 5.44 21.04 -10.42
C PHE A 699 4.97 19.59 -10.61
N VAL A 700 5.40 18.70 -9.71
CA VAL A 700 5.06 17.28 -9.69
C VAL A 700 4.19 17.03 -8.47
N LYS A 701 2.96 16.53 -8.69
CA LYS A 701 2.05 16.17 -7.61
C LYS A 701 2.26 14.74 -7.13
N ASP A 702 2.56 13.82 -8.05
CA ASP A 702 2.82 12.42 -7.78
C ASP A 702 4.09 11.99 -8.55
N ALA A 703 5.04 11.37 -7.85
CA ALA A 703 6.27 10.88 -8.44
C ALA A 703 6.03 9.83 -9.55
N HIS A 704 4.95 9.06 -9.45
CA HIS A 704 4.58 8.03 -10.45
C HIS A 704 4.18 8.61 -11.81
N GLU A 705 3.87 9.92 -11.89
CA GLU A 705 3.61 10.60 -13.16
C GLU A 705 4.90 10.86 -13.95
N VAL A 706 6.05 10.87 -13.28
CA VAL A 706 7.35 11.24 -13.87
C VAL A 706 8.27 10.05 -14.00
N VAL A 707 8.26 9.15 -13.01
CA VAL A 707 9.15 7.98 -12.96
C VAL A 707 8.42 6.70 -12.57
N LYS A 708 8.95 5.56 -13.02
CA LYS A 708 8.47 4.21 -12.72
C LYS A 708 9.58 3.37 -12.10
N ALA A 709 9.22 2.42 -11.24
CA ALA A 709 10.18 1.43 -10.74
C ALA A 709 10.77 0.63 -11.94
N GLY A 710 12.08 0.40 -11.92
CA GLY A 710 12.84 -0.19 -13.01
C GLY A 710 13.27 0.79 -14.12
N GLN A 711 12.83 2.05 -14.08
CA GLN A 711 13.20 3.03 -15.09
C GLN A 711 14.65 3.50 -14.93
N ILE A 712 15.36 3.60 -16.05
CA ILE A 712 16.71 4.17 -16.12
C ILE A 712 16.60 5.69 -16.19
N VAL A 713 17.26 6.39 -15.28
CA VAL A 713 17.25 7.85 -15.15
C VAL A 713 18.66 8.42 -15.01
N LYS A 714 18.84 9.68 -15.41
CA LYS A 714 20.07 10.45 -15.10
C LYS A 714 19.81 11.33 -13.89
N VAL A 715 20.72 11.29 -12.94
CA VAL A 715 20.61 11.99 -11.65
C VAL A 715 21.90 12.71 -11.32
N LYS A 716 21.80 13.85 -10.65
CA LYS A 716 22.92 14.60 -10.08
C LYS A 716 22.98 14.36 -8.57
N VAL A 717 24.18 14.10 -8.04
CA VAL A 717 24.43 14.00 -6.60
C VAL A 717 24.37 15.39 -5.98
N MET A 718 23.48 15.58 -4.99
CA MET A 718 23.27 16.87 -4.33
C MET A 718 23.91 16.91 -2.95
N GLU A 719 23.79 15.83 -2.19
CA GLU A 719 24.30 15.72 -0.82
C GLU A 719 24.71 14.27 -0.54
N VAL A 720 25.77 14.07 0.24
CA VAL A 720 26.26 12.76 0.67
C VAL A 720 26.51 12.82 2.17
N ASP A 721 25.67 12.12 2.95
CA ASP A 721 25.86 11.94 4.39
C ASP A 721 26.38 10.53 4.65
N VAL A 722 27.69 10.42 4.81
CA VAL A 722 28.39 9.16 5.06
C VAL A 722 28.07 8.58 6.44
N LYS A 723 27.75 9.42 7.45
CA LYS A 723 27.44 8.94 8.80
C LYS A 723 26.08 8.27 8.86
N ARG A 724 25.11 8.83 8.13
CA ARG A 724 23.73 8.31 8.07
C ARG A 724 23.49 7.39 6.88
N ASN A 725 24.49 7.16 6.05
CA ASN A 725 24.40 6.43 4.79
C ASN A 725 23.25 6.94 3.91
N ARG A 726 23.16 8.26 3.71
CA ARG A 726 22.11 8.91 2.91
C ARG A 726 22.72 9.66 1.74
N ILE A 727 22.08 9.55 0.58
CA ILE A 727 22.47 10.24 -0.64
C ILE A 727 21.26 11.04 -1.14
N GLY A 728 21.42 12.36 -1.25
CA GLY A 728 20.44 13.24 -1.87
C GLY A 728 20.73 13.36 -3.36
N LEU A 729 19.73 13.11 -4.20
CA LEU A 729 19.84 13.17 -5.66
C LEU A 729 18.84 14.18 -6.26
N SER A 730 19.13 14.69 -7.45
CA SER A 730 18.20 15.48 -8.26
C SER A 730 18.15 14.96 -9.69
N MET A 731 16.97 14.85 -10.29
CA MET A 731 16.82 14.62 -11.75
C MET A 731 16.86 15.93 -12.54
N ARG A 732 16.84 17.08 -11.85
CA ARG A 732 17.04 18.40 -12.45
C ARG A 732 18.53 18.66 -12.54
N LEU A 733 19.08 18.41 -13.72
CA LEU A 733 20.52 18.54 -13.96
C LEU A 733 21.04 19.98 -13.86
N ASP A 734 20.15 20.97 -13.74
CA ASP A 734 20.50 22.37 -13.55
C ASP A 734 20.62 22.76 -12.05
N ASP A 735 20.22 21.89 -11.12
CA ASP A 735 20.29 22.18 -9.69
C ASP A 735 21.76 22.19 -9.21
N GLU A 736 22.11 23.15 -8.34
CA GLU A 736 23.45 23.31 -7.75
C GLU A 736 23.51 22.69 -6.34
N PRO A 737 24.51 21.83 -6.05
CA PRO A 737 24.71 21.28 -4.71
C PRO A 737 24.88 22.37 -3.65
N GLY A 738 24.19 22.24 -2.51
CA GLY A 738 24.24 23.21 -1.41
C GLY A 738 23.20 24.33 -1.45
N GLN A 739 22.38 24.43 -2.52
CA GLN A 739 21.13 25.21 -2.44
C GLN A 739 20.09 24.38 -1.68
N ALA A 740 19.68 24.86 -0.49
CA ALA A 740 18.60 24.24 0.25
C ALA A 740 17.34 24.19 -0.62
N ALA A 741 16.76 23.00 -0.79
CA ALA A 741 15.43 22.88 -1.38
C ALA A 741 14.48 23.84 -0.63
N PRO A 742 13.62 24.60 -1.32
CA PRO A 742 12.70 25.50 -0.64
C PRO A 742 11.83 24.65 0.28
N ARG A 743 12.04 24.81 1.59
CA ARG A 743 11.16 24.24 2.61
C ARG A 743 9.76 24.69 2.25
N SER A 744 8.84 23.75 2.05
CA SER A 744 7.41 24.05 1.97
C SER A 744 6.94 24.52 3.36
N GLY A 745 7.27 25.76 3.70
CA GLY A 745 6.68 26.49 4.80
C GLY A 745 5.29 26.97 4.36
N GLY A 746 4.28 26.67 5.17
CA GLY A 746 2.91 27.07 4.95
C GLY A 746 2.80 28.55 4.63
N GLY A 747 2.00 28.86 3.60
CA GLY A 747 1.73 30.22 3.20
C GLY A 747 0.93 30.96 4.27
N ASP A 748 1.60 31.84 5.00
CA ASP A 748 0.93 32.94 5.68
C ASP A 748 0.60 34.03 4.65
N ARG A 749 -0.68 34.09 4.26
CA ARG A 749 -1.22 35.19 3.46
C ARG A 749 -1.51 36.36 4.40
N GLY A 750 -0.46 37.12 4.73
CA GLY A 750 -0.56 38.42 5.39
C GLY A 750 -0.74 39.55 4.38
N GLY A 751 -1.82 40.32 4.55
CA GLY A 751 -2.33 41.28 3.58
C GLY A 751 -1.44 42.47 3.24
N GLN A 752 -1.54 42.85 1.97
CA GLN A 752 -1.00 44.04 1.33
C GLN A 752 -1.54 45.32 2.00
N ARG A 753 -0.67 46.15 2.58
CA ARG A 753 -0.95 47.58 2.82
C ARG A 753 0.27 48.45 2.55
N ASN A 754 -0.07 49.60 2.01
CA ASN A 754 0.72 50.53 1.23
C ASN A 754 1.38 51.62 2.09
N GLY A 755 2.57 52.08 1.69
CA GLY A 755 3.01 53.47 1.86
C GLY A 755 4.02 53.80 2.97
N GLY A 756 5.14 54.43 2.58
CA GLY A 756 5.81 55.44 3.43
C GLY A 756 7.34 55.41 3.50
N LYS A 757 8.00 56.36 2.83
CA LYS A 757 9.44 56.69 2.86
C LYS A 757 9.97 57.02 4.27
N GLY A 758 11.27 56.78 4.51
CA GLY A 758 12.05 57.61 5.45
C GLY A 758 13.30 56.97 6.07
N PHE A 759 14.48 57.38 5.56
CA PHE A 759 15.81 57.54 6.17
C PHE A 759 16.13 57.00 7.59
N GLY A 760 17.36 56.47 7.73
CA GLY A 760 18.18 56.67 8.93
C GLY A 760 19.09 55.50 9.29
N GLY A 761 20.39 55.63 9.04
CA GLY A 761 21.40 54.66 9.46
C GLY A 761 21.65 54.65 10.98
N GLY A 762 22.08 53.51 11.49
CA GLY A 762 22.55 53.35 12.86
C GLY A 762 23.07 51.94 13.10
N ARG A 763 24.40 51.78 13.12
CA ARG A 763 25.09 50.60 13.65
C ARG A 763 24.70 50.40 15.12
N ARG A 764 24.19 49.22 15.46
CA ARG A 764 24.34 48.63 16.81
C ARG A 764 24.60 47.13 16.68
N GLU A 765 25.65 46.71 17.37
CA GLU A 765 26.10 45.34 17.55
C GLU A 765 24.98 44.46 18.12
N ALA A 766 24.87 43.24 17.60
CA ALA A 766 24.04 42.19 18.17
C ALA A 766 24.93 41.24 18.96
N GLU A 767 24.78 41.26 20.29
CA GLU A 767 25.15 40.14 21.16
C GLU A 767 24.18 38.96 20.92
N PRO A 768 24.67 37.72 20.86
CA PRO A 768 23.86 36.55 21.16
C PRO A 768 24.44 35.82 22.38
N ALA A 769 23.75 35.86 23.52
CA ALA A 769 24.07 34.99 24.65
C ALA A 769 22.78 34.52 25.34
N GLY A 770 22.23 33.41 24.83
CA GLY A 770 21.18 32.65 25.50
C GLY A 770 21.71 31.98 26.77
N ALA A 771 20.87 31.94 27.80
CA ALA A 771 21.14 31.49 29.17
C ALA A 771 21.64 30.04 29.32
N MET A 772 21.76 29.26 28.25
CA MET A 772 22.28 27.89 28.26
C MET A 772 23.81 27.82 28.13
N ALA A 773 24.47 28.84 27.55
CA ALA A 773 25.93 28.91 27.45
C ALA A 773 26.62 29.25 28.78
N ALA A 774 25.93 29.94 29.68
CA ALA A 774 26.44 30.30 31.01
C ALA A 774 26.42 29.14 32.03
N ALA A 775 25.64 28.08 31.77
CA ALA A 775 25.56 26.91 32.64
C ALA A 775 26.71 25.92 32.42
N PHE A 776 27.26 25.82 31.19
CA PHE A 776 28.35 24.89 30.86
C PHE A 776 29.75 25.40 31.24
N ALA A 777 29.93 26.70 31.48
CA ALA A 777 31.22 27.28 31.86
C ALA A 777 31.57 27.14 33.37
N LYS A 778 30.65 26.64 34.20
CA LYS A 778 30.88 26.43 35.65
C LYS A 778 31.21 24.98 36.05
N LEU A 779 31.28 24.05 35.10
CA LEU A 779 31.63 22.63 35.34
C LEU A 779 33.08 22.26 34.93
N LYS A 780 33.93 23.24 34.64
CA LYS A 780 35.38 23.05 34.47
C LYS A 780 36.16 24.12 35.25
N ARG A 781 36.20 23.95 36.57
CA ARG A 781 37.31 24.36 37.42
C ARG A 781 37.56 23.27 38.45
#